data_AF-A0A8J2RI13-F1
#
_entry.id   AF-A0A8J2RI13-F1
#
_cell.length_a   1.000
_cell.length_b   1.000
_cell.length_c   1.000
_cell.angle_alpha   90.00
_cell.angle_beta   90.00
_cell.angle_gamma   90.00
#
_symmetry.space_group_name_H-M   'P 1'
#
loop_
_entity.id
_entity.type
_entity.pdbx_description
1 polymer ?
#
loop_
_entity_poly.entity_id
_entity_poly.type
_entity_poly.pdbx_seq_one_letter_code
_entity_poly.pdbx_strand_id
1 'polypeptide(L)'
;MEVRPASGDIIISALGKPLFLGDIYDESTNTFTNQGVFNMWLDLLPDSTKFEDLNQWSQTYFFRQPEFYKWLHLGIDIHQHIFLKGSAIGDSQLWFSDYINHSPPDGWAQITIHFSSHGCKISVADVQLLLRMVKSYADPSAHVVSEIMYGANSLLILEEPIGIGETKESAEDRLFHAAKCIAEGGQDIVGLSDFAQCRFYSDLPGENPLSGSLIECFSNVEEILNKMQDSHFHIPVKATLIPLSIEVTFRSSSSCLDNVLYVLTMISNLLSEALNELFSLLADPLVQRTTRMRPYLMHFLGCLNQLSIVSNQILTIDESGRNERRMERAIHLWRTYFANRQLTEWLFLRRRGMVIVNSLLQDINLPFLATTELPDLTAGQSRQIFILKTVKRKDPFLEQFRLDFGTPESPEWSILDIVSSTNDHIDEIRSKLMEFAESDNGLDIQRFICTSSDHEDAHIITESVEILDDNIRGTRLLKRGNPSIYLLQPDKRMDIDQFRWLEMGFGSSRRSSHHRTLLLMGASGTGKSTLVDSIVNFILNVQWNDPFRFRVNPESCDNPTKLVTAYTIHYVDGMSVPYSLTIIDTPGYVGDVESDIQATQLIANFLTHEKSRQTYPTIDAICLVANSNMKIASSAQSNVIEAVKFLFAGCDYASKAHWCCTFASNCKKTPAVLETIPPSIFPTDLHYEFENSILFAPKRIRSINETQEDYVLGQMYWDKAWDNYRSFFSQWNSDESHWTVPPIADVARNPVCICSS
;
A
#
# COMPACT_ATOMS: atom_id res chain seq x y z
N MET A 1 0.75 59.80 -22.87
CA MET A 1 2.11 59.28 -23.11
C MET A 1 2.03 57.77 -22.91
N GLU A 2 1.73 57.03 -23.96
CA GLU A 2 1.39 55.61 -23.83
C GLU A 2 2.62 54.77 -23.52
N VAL A 3 2.53 53.98 -22.44
CA VAL A 3 3.49 52.90 -22.18
C VAL A 3 3.32 51.88 -23.28
N ARG A 4 4.34 51.69 -24.12
CA ARG A 4 4.32 50.62 -25.13
C ARG A 4 4.19 49.27 -24.41
N PRO A 5 3.32 48.35 -24.87
CA PRO A 5 3.27 47.00 -24.33
C PRO A 5 4.63 46.31 -24.47
N ALA A 6 4.87 45.28 -23.65
CA ALA A 6 6.04 44.45 -23.81
C ALA A 6 5.99 43.76 -25.17
N SER A 7 7.16 43.44 -25.75
CA SER A 7 7.24 42.89 -27.10
C SER A 7 6.61 41.49 -27.17
N GLY A 8 5.35 41.40 -27.58
CA GLY A 8 4.63 40.14 -27.78
C GLY A 8 3.13 40.18 -27.43
N ASP A 9 2.66 41.18 -26.67
CA ASP A 9 1.28 41.24 -26.22
C ASP A 9 0.32 41.74 -27.32
N ILE A 10 -0.87 41.14 -27.41
CA ILE A 10 -1.92 41.54 -28.38
C ILE A 10 -2.95 42.40 -27.65
N ILE A 11 -3.34 43.55 -28.21
CA ILE A 11 -4.37 44.42 -27.63
C ILE A 11 -5.57 44.44 -28.57
N ILE A 12 -6.76 44.16 -28.04
CA ILE A 12 -8.01 44.18 -28.81
C ILE A 12 -9.07 45.09 -28.18
N SER A 13 -9.95 45.61 -29.03
CA SER A 13 -11.12 46.39 -28.59
C SER A 13 -12.20 45.45 -28.04
N ALA A 14 -12.84 45.85 -26.95
CA ALA A 14 -13.90 45.08 -26.30
C ALA A 14 -15.25 45.15 -27.06
N LEU A 15 -15.42 46.13 -27.94
CA LEU A 15 -16.61 46.35 -28.78
C LEU A 15 -17.93 46.49 -27.99
N GLY A 16 -17.87 46.90 -26.72
CA GLY A 16 -19.01 46.97 -25.80
C GLY A 16 -19.48 45.61 -25.27
N LYS A 17 -18.72 44.52 -25.49
CA LYS A 17 -19.01 43.21 -24.90
C LYS A 17 -18.55 43.17 -23.43
N PRO A 18 -19.28 42.46 -22.54
CA PRO A 18 -18.76 42.17 -21.21
C PRO A 18 -17.51 41.28 -21.34
N LEU A 19 -16.41 41.74 -20.74
CA LEU A 19 -15.13 41.04 -20.67
C LEU A 19 -14.64 41.01 -19.24
N PHE A 20 -13.94 39.94 -18.89
CA PHE A 20 -13.43 39.76 -17.55
C PHE A 20 -12.00 39.17 -17.55
N LEU A 21 -11.25 39.37 -16.45
CA LEU A 21 -9.86 38.90 -16.36
C LEU A 21 -9.81 37.37 -16.34
N GLY A 22 -8.90 36.78 -17.11
CA GLY A 22 -8.78 35.34 -17.27
C GLY A 22 -9.71 34.71 -18.32
N ASP A 23 -10.55 35.49 -19.01
CA ASP A 23 -11.31 34.98 -20.16
C ASP A 23 -10.36 34.51 -21.28
N ILE A 24 -10.76 33.45 -21.99
CA ILE A 24 -9.98 32.88 -23.10
C ILE A 24 -10.47 33.49 -24.41
N TYR A 25 -9.57 34.10 -25.16
CA TYR A 25 -9.81 34.56 -26.52
C TYR A 25 -9.22 33.57 -27.53
N ASP A 26 -10.06 32.99 -28.38
CA ASP A 26 -9.61 32.17 -29.52
C ASP A 26 -9.49 33.05 -30.77
N GLU A 27 -8.26 33.20 -31.27
CA GLU A 27 -7.97 34.02 -32.45
C GLU A 27 -8.60 33.42 -33.73
N SER A 28 -8.76 32.11 -33.80
CA SER A 28 -9.29 31.42 -35.00
C SER A 28 -10.80 31.62 -35.18
N THR A 29 -11.52 31.84 -34.08
CA THR A 29 -12.98 32.10 -34.07
C THR A 29 -13.36 33.51 -33.64
N ASN A 30 -12.41 34.36 -33.21
CA ASN A 30 -12.66 35.70 -32.65
C ASN A 30 -13.77 35.68 -31.57
N THR A 31 -13.74 34.65 -30.71
CA THR A 31 -14.68 34.51 -29.60
C THR A 31 -13.98 34.51 -28.25
N PHE A 32 -14.64 35.13 -27.27
CA PHE A 32 -14.30 34.96 -25.87
C PHE A 32 -15.08 33.79 -25.29
N THR A 33 -14.36 32.88 -24.66
CA THR A 33 -14.90 31.71 -23.96
C THR A 33 -14.57 31.83 -22.47
N ASN A 34 -15.39 31.19 -21.64
CA ASN A 34 -15.46 31.27 -20.17
C ASN A 34 -16.18 32.47 -19.53
N GLN A 35 -16.49 33.58 -20.21
CA GLN A 35 -17.48 34.58 -19.78
C GLN A 35 -17.46 34.95 -18.26
N GLY A 36 -16.30 35.28 -17.70
CA GLY A 36 -16.16 35.67 -16.29
C GLY A 36 -15.97 34.52 -15.30
N VAL A 37 -16.10 33.26 -15.74
CA VAL A 37 -15.87 32.07 -14.91
C VAL A 37 -14.46 32.08 -14.30
N PHE A 38 -13.46 32.62 -14.98
CA PHE A 38 -12.08 32.78 -14.47
C PHE A 38 -11.83 34.11 -13.75
N ASN A 39 -12.61 35.16 -14.01
CA ASN A 39 -12.51 36.43 -13.30
C ASN A 39 -13.05 36.36 -11.89
N MET A 40 -14.09 35.54 -11.71
CA MET A 40 -14.38 34.95 -10.43
C MET A 40 -13.04 34.59 -9.75
N TRP A 41 -12.14 33.79 -10.38
CA TRP A 41 -10.94 33.15 -9.77
C TRP A 41 -9.81 34.12 -9.32
N LEU A 42 -10.05 35.43 -9.40
CA LEU A 42 -9.15 36.49 -8.94
C LEU A 42 -9.72 37.23 -7.73
N ASP A 43 -11.05 37.33 -7.60
CA ASP A 43 -11.73 37.99 -6.47
C ASP A 43 -11.47 37.31 -5.11
N LEU A 44 -11.14 36.01 -5.05
CA LEU A 44 -10.73 35.36 -3.79
C LEU A 44 -9.23 35.44 -3.50
N LEU A 45 -8.45 36.05 -4.40
CA LEU A 45 -7.01 36.27 -4.28
C LEU A 45 -6.68 37.76 -4.55
N PRO A 46 -7.24 38.72 -3.79
CA PRO A 46 -7.19 40.15 -4.11
C PRO A 46 -5.76 40.69 -4.31
N ASP A 47 -4.78 40.20 -3.53
CA ASP A 47 -3.35 40.57 -3.64
C ASP A 47 -2.72 40.24 -5.02
N SER A 48 -3.40 39.39 -5.82
CA SER A 48 -3.01 39.03 -7.19
C SER A 48 -3.56 39.98 -8.26
N THR A 49 -4.28 41.04 -7.88
CA THR A 49 -4.82 42.06 -8.81
C THR A 49 -4.15 43.41 -8.57
N LYS A 50 -3.90 44.16 -9.66
CA LYS A 50 -3.38 45.52 -9.65
C LYS A 50 -4.44 46.45 -10.23
N PHE A 51 -4.80 47.45 -9.44
CA PHE A 51 -5.68 48.53 -9.84
C PHE A 51 -4.85 49.80 -10.05
N GLU A 52 -5.02 50.45 -11.21
CA GLU A 52 -4.42 51.73 -11.54
C GLU A 52 -5.55 52.70 -11.92
N ASP A 53 -5.71 53.77 -11.16
CA ASP A 53 -6.66 54.83 -11.46
C ASP A 53 -6.03 55.79 -12.47
N LEU A 54 -6.67 55.97 -13.63
CA LEU A 54 -6.16 56.75 -14.74
C LEU A 54 -6.84 58.11 -14.83
N ASN A 55 -8.17 58.16 -14.68
CA ASN A 55 -9.03 59.34 -14.84
C ASN A 55 -8.64 60.23 -16.04
N GLN A 56 -8.45 59.61 -17.21
CA GLN A 56 -8.05 60.30 -18.44
C GLN A 56 -9.27 60.56 -19.32
N TRP A 57 -9.63 61.84 -19.48
CA TRP A 57 -10.59 62.29 -20.47
C TRP A 57 -9.89 62.65 -21.79
N SER A 58 -10.40 62.15 -22.90
CA SER A 58 -9.90 62.46 -24.24
C SER A 58 -11.04 62.69 -25.22
N GLN A 59 -10.79 63.60 -26.16
CA GLN A 59 -11.72 63.95 -27.24
C GLN A 59 -10.93 64.02 -28.55
N THR A 60 -11.32 63.20 -29.53
CA THR A 60 -10.66 63.12 -30.84
C THR A 60 -11.65 63.46 -31.93
N TYR A 61 -11.25 64.37 -32.84
CA TYR A 61 -12.10 64.86 -33.92
C TYR A 61 -11.66 64.23 -35.23
N PHE A 62 -12.61 63.65 -35.97
CA PHE A 62 -12.33 62.96 -37.22
C PHE A 62 -13.04 63.63 -38.40
N PHE A 63 -12.24 63.91 -39.43
CA PHE A 63 -12.66 64.55 -40.67
C PHE A 63 -12.51 63.57 -41.83
N ARG A 64 -13.37 63.69 -42.85
CA ARG A 64 -13.21 63.01 -44.16
C ARG A 64 -12.97 61.50 -44.07
N GLN A 65 -13.69 60.81 -43.19
CA GLN A 65 -13.48 59.39 -42.87
C GLN A 65 -13.76 58.47 -44.07
N PRO A 66 -12.76 57.79 -44.66
CA PRO A 66 -13.02 56.67 -45.55
C PRO A 66 -13.48 55.46 -44.73
N GLU A 67 -14.35 54.62 -45.29
CA GLU A 67 -15.01 53.49 -44.59
C GLU A 67 -14.06 52.66 -43.71
N PHE A 68 -12.86 52.33 -44.22
CA PHE A 68 -11.86 51.54 -43.51
C PHE A 68 -11.34 52.22 -42.22
N TYR A 69 -11.18 53.54 -42.20
CA TYR A 69 -10.64 54.26 -41.04
C TYR A 69 -11.65 54.35 -39.89
N LYS A 70 -12.97 54.27 -40.16
CA LYS A 70 -14.00 54.24 -39.12
C LYS A 70 -13.76 53.13 -38.09
N TRP A 71 -13.28 51.97 -38.54
CA TRP A 71 -12.94 50.82 -37.70
C TRP A 71 -11.68 51.09 -36.85
N LEU A 72 -10.64 51.65 -37.47
CA LEU A 72 -9.38 51.98 -36.79
C LEU A 72 -9.59 53.02 -35.67
N HIS A 73 -10.51 53.97 -35.85
CA HIS A 73 -10.87 54.95 -34.82
C HIS A 73 -11.44 54.33 -33.55
N LEU A 74 -12.10 53.16 -33.66
CA LEU A 74 -12.68 52.42 -32.54
C LEU A 74 -11.69 51.43 -31.88
N GLY A 75 -10.39 51.53 -32.24
CA GLY A 75 -9.34 50.65 -31.76
C GLY A 75 -9.45 49.22 -32.31
N ILE A 76 -10.15 49.02 -33.42
CA ILE A 76 -10.36 47.71 -34.04
C ILE A 76 -9.22 47.44 -35.02
N ASP A 77 -8.54 46.30 -34.84
CA ASP A 77 -7.43 45.90 -35.69
C ASP A 77 -7.88 45.24 -37.01
N ILE A 78 -6.91 44.90 -37.86
CA ILE A 78 -7.16 44.29 -39.18
C ILE A 78 -7.72 42.86 -39.06
N HIS A 79 -7.35 42.09 -38.03
CA HIS A 79 -7.82 40.71 -37.83
C HIS A 79 -9.29 40.72 -37.37
N GLN A 80 -9.63 41.55 -36.38
CA GLN A 80 -11.01 41.78 -35.94
C GLN A 80 -11.87 42.32 -37.11
N HIS A 81 -11.36 43.26 -37.90
CA HIS A 81 -12.07 43.80 -39.07
C HIS A 81 -12.40 42.74 -40.12
N ILE A 82 -11.44 41.88 -40.50
CA ILE A 82 -11.65 40.80 -41.47
C ILE A 82 -12.71 39.81 -40.96
N PHE A 83 -12.66 39.45 -39.67
CA PHE A 83 -13.62 38.53 -39.09
C PHE A 83 -15.04 39.12 -39.03
N LEU A 84 -15.17 40.38 -38.61
CA LEU A 84 -16.47 41.05 -38.52
C LEU A 84 -17.14 41.22 -39.89
N LYS A 85 -16.37 41.40 -40.99
CA LYS A 85 -16.92 41.36 -42.35
C LYS A 85 -17.20 39.94 -42.91
N GLY A 86 -16.58 38.90 -42.34
CA GLY A 86 -16.70 37.52 -42.84
C GLY A 86 -17.73 36.65 -42.10
N SER A 87 -18.02 36.96 -40.83
CA SER A 87 -18.93 36.19 -39.99
C SER A 87 -20.37 36.71 -40.09
N ALA A 88 -21.34 35.80 -40.23
CA ALA A 88 -22.77 36.14 -40.17
C ALA A 88 -23.26 36.36 -38.72
N ILE A 89 -22.39 36.88 -37.84
CA ILE A 89 -22.81 37.46 -36.55
C ILE A 89 -23.49 38.77 -36.92
N GLY A 90 -24.78 38.89 -36.63
CA GLY A 90 -25.59 40.00 -37.13
C GLY A 90 -25.02 41.36 -36.70
N ASP A 91 -24.81 42.24 -37.68
CA ASP A 91 -24.40 43.64 -37.46
C ASP A 91 -25.28 44.35 -36.42
N SER A 92 -26.52 43.90 -36.20
CA SER A 92 -27.48 44.51 -35.27
C SER A 92 -27.18 44.39 -33.76
N GLN A 93 -25.95 44.04 -33.34
CA GLN A 93 -25.59 43.85 -31.91
C GLN A 93 -24.45 44.72 -31.36
N LEU A 94 -23.74 45.52 -32.18
CA LEU A 94 -22.70 46.43 -31.68
C LEU A 94 -23.25 47.86 -31.57
N TRP A 95 -22.85 48.58 -30.52
CA TRP A 95 -23.33 49.94 -30.21
C TRP A 95 -23.01 50.99 -31.30
N PHE A 96 -22.08 50.66 -32.21
CA PHE A 96 -21.57 51.51 -33.29
C PHE A 96 -21.86 50.95 -34.70
N SER A 97 -22.66 49.89 -34.84
CA SER A 97 -22.95 49.26 -36.13
C SER A 97 -23.62 50.20 -37.13
N ASP A 98 -24.57 50.99 -36.66
CA ASP A 98 -25.20 52.03 -37.46
C ASP A 98 -24.18 53.08 -37.89
N TYR A 99 -23.21 53.45 -37.06
CA TYR A 99 -22.14 54.41 -37.44
C TYR A 99 -21.23 53.86 -38.55
N ILE A 100 -20.89 52.57 -38.54
CA ILE A 100 -20.12 51.94 -39.63
C ILE A 100 -20.88 52.07 -40.95
N ASN A 101 -22.13 51.59 -40.95
CA ASN A 101 -22.95 51.45 -42.14
C ASN A 101 -23.58 52.78 -42.61
N HIS A 102 -23.71 53.77 -41.73
CA HIS A 102 -24.23 55.09 -42.06
C HIS A 102 -23.25 55.91 -42.89
N SER A 103 -23.74 56.50 -43.96
CA SER A 103 -23.04 57.54 -44.72
C SER A 103 -23.96 58.75 -44.85
N PRO A 104 -23.44 59.98 -44.69
CA PRO A 104 -24.26 61.19 -44.81
C PRO A 104 -24.84 61.28 -46.23
N PRO A 105 -26.07 61.79 -46.42
CA PRO A 105 -26.64 61.95 -47.75
C PRO A 105 -25.79 62.88 -48.64
N ASP A 106 -25.88 62.70 -49.97
CA ASP A 106 -25.21 63.59 -50.91
C ASP A 106 -25.61 65.05 -50.68
N GLY A 107 -24.61 65.94 -50.59
CA GLY A 107 -24.81 67.36 -50.26
C GLY A 107 -24.78 67.70 -48.77
N TRP A 108 -24.44 66.75 -47.89
CA TRP A 108 -24.26 66.99 -46.45
C TRP A 108 -22.78 67.02 -46.04
N ALA A 109 -22.47 67.84 -45.05
CA ALA A 109 -21.22 67.83 -44.29
C ALA A 109 -21.40 67.00 -43.01
N GLN A 110 -20.34 66.33 -42.56
CA GLN A 110 -20.35 65.46 -41.39
C GLN A 110 -19.05 65.65 -40.61
N ILE A 111 -19.15 65.74 -39.29
CA ILE A 111 -18.01 65.54 -38.39
C ILE A 111 -18.35 64.51 -37.32
N THR A 112 -17.38 63.66 -36.98
CA THR A 112 -17.49 62.69 -35.90
C THR A 112 -16.53 63.06 -34.78
N ILE A 113 -17.06 63.32 -33.57
CA ILE A 113 -16.28 63.43 -32.35
C ILE A 113 -16.30 62.08 -31.63
N HIS A 114 -15.13 61.55 -31.29
CA HIS A 114 -15.00 60.40 -30.39
C HIS A 114 -14.57 60.91 -29.02
N PHE A 115 -15.48 60.81 -28.07
CA PHE A 115 -15.22 60.98 -26.65
C PHE A 115 -14.75 59.64 -26.09
N SER A 116 -13.63 59.62 -25.39
CA SER A 116 -13.15 58.43 -24.69
C SER A 116 -12.67 58.82 -23.30
N SER A 117 -13.34 58.23 -22.31
CA SER A 117 -13.04 58.35 -20.89
C SER A 117 -12.38 57.05 -20.43
N HIS A 118 -11.25 57.12 -19.73
CA HIS A 118 -10.57 55.98 -19.13
C HIS A 118 -10.48 56.23 -17.63
N GLY A 119 -11.41 55.68 -16.85
CA GLY A 119 -11.40 55.80 -15.39
C GLY A 119 -10.31 54.94 -14.81
N CYS A 120 -10.45 53.62 -14.88
CA CYS A 120 -9.52 52.69 -14.24
C CYS A 120 -8.99 51.58 -15.16
N LYS A 121 -7.89 51.01 -14.73
CA LYS A 121 -7.18 49.93 -15.40
C LYS A 121 -6.93 48.82 -14.38
N ILE A 122 -7.31 47.60 -14.72
CA ILE A 122 -7.18 46.44 -13.84
C ILE A 122 -6.35 45.37 -14.55
N SER A 123 -5.29 44.90 -13.90
CA SER A 123 -4.39 43.87 -14.44
C SER A 123 -4.06 42.80 -13.40
N VAL A 124 -3.66 41.61 -13.85
CA VAL A 124 -3.22 40.54 -12.95
C VAL A 124 -1.77 40.76 -12.53
N ALA A 125 -1.52 40.80 -11.23
CA ALA A 125 -0.21 41.07 -10.62
C ALA A 125 0.82 39.98 -10.94
N ASP A 126 0.38 38.72 -10.95
CA ASP A 126 1.13 37.56 -11.39
C ASP A 126 0.44 36.92 -12.61
N VAL A 127 0.83 37.37 -13.80
CA VAL A 127 0.38 36.82 -15.07
C VAL A 127 0.67 35.31 -15.20
N GLN A 128 1.73 34.82 -14.54
CA GLN A 128 2.13 33.41 -14.66
C GLN A 128 1.16 32.51 -13.90
N LEU A 129 0.69 32.99 -12.74
CA LEU A 129 -0.40 32.41 -11.98
C LEU A 129 -1.67 32.25 -12.85
N LEU A 130 -2.00 33.23 -13.69
CA LEU A 130 -3.11 33.17 -14.67
C LEU A 130 -2.81 32.22 -15.85
N LEU A 131 -1.54 32.10 -16.27
CA LEU A 131 -1.21 31.32 -17.47
C LEU A 131 -1.37 29.81 -17.30
N ARG A 132 -0.63 29.08 -16.42
CA ARG A 132 -0.97 27.64 -16.21
C ARG A 132 -2.42 27.43 -15.74
N MET A 133 -3.08 28.47 -15.13
CA MET A 133 -4.52 28.51 -14.79
C MET A 133 -5.45 28.08 -15.92
N VAL A 134 -5.15 28.59 -17.11
CA VAL A 134 -5.95 28.40 -18.31
C VAL A 134 -5.37 27.29 -19.20
N LYS A 135 -4.05 27.09 -19.19
CA LYS A 135 -3.34 26.11 -20.05
C LYS A 135 -3.81 24.66 -19.98
N SER A 136 -4.54 24.24 -18.94
CA SER A 136 -5.02 22.85 -18.87
C SER A 136 -6.17 22.52 -19.81
N TYR A 137 -6.73 23.50 -20.54
CA TYR A 137 -7.95 23.32 -21.35
C TYR A 137 -7.91 23.93 -22.76
N ALA A 138 -6.78 24.49 -23.22
CA ALA A 138 -6.77 25.42 -24.35
C ALA A 138 -5.83 25.00 -25.50
N ASP A 139 -6.27 25.30 -26.74
CA ASP A 139 -5.54 25.06 -27.98
C ASP A 139 -4.37 26.06 -28.16
N PRO A 140 -3.30 25.76 -28.93
CA PRO A 140 -2.14 26.65 -29.07
C PRO A 140 -2.40 28.04 -29.68
N SER A 141 -3.55 28.25 -30.34
CA SER A 141 -4.01 29.52 -30.90
C SER A 141 -4.82 30.40 -29.93
N ALA A 142 -5.07 29.90 -28.72
CA ALA A 142 -5.82 30.63 -27.71
C ALA A 142 -4.92 31.58 -26.89
N HIS A 143 -5.53 32.67 -26.44
CA HIS A 143 -4.92 33.73 -25.65
C HIS A 143 -5.73 33.96 -24.37
N VAL A 144 -5.14 34.59 -23.35
CA VAL A 144 -5.85 34.93 -22.10
C VAL A 144 -5.91 36.44 -21.90
N VAL A 145 -7.06 36.96 -21.49
CA VAL A 145 -7.22 38.34 -21.01
C VAL A 145 -6.46 38.52 -19.69
N SER A 146 -5.39 39.31 -19.72
CA SER A 146 -4.51 39.57 -18.57
C SER A 146 -4.74 40.92 -17.89
N GLU A 147 -5.36 41.84 -18.63
CA GLU A 147 -5.56 43.23 -18.25
C GLU A 147 -6.75 43.79 -19.04
N ILE A 148 -7.58 44.60 -18.37
CA ILE A 148 -8.73 45.28 -18.93
C ILE A 148 -8.67 46.77 -18.56
N MET A 149 -8.91 47.61 -19.56
CA MET A 149 -9.11 49.04 -19.41
C MET A 149 -10.61 49.33 -19.37
N TYR A 150 -11.08 49.87 -18.24
CA TYR A 150 -12.46 50.30 -18.06
C TYR A 150 -12.60 51.78 -18.40
N GLY A 151 -13.70 52.11 -19.04
CA GLY A 151 -13.96 53.45 -19.54
C GLY A 151 -15.32 53.56 -20.20
N ALA A 152 -15.49 54.62 -20.97
CA ALA A 152 -16.65 54.78 -21.84
C ALA A 152 -16.21 55.44 -23.15
N ASN A 153 -16.85 55.06 -24.25
CA ASN A 153 -16.72 55.68 -25.56
C ASN A 153 -18.08 56.17 -26.04
N SER A 154 -18.09 57.37 -26.60
CA SER A 154 -19.23 57.84 -27.37
C SER A 154 -18.81 58.52 -28.65
N LEU A 155 -19.64 58.37 -29.68
CA LEU A 155 -19.50 58.98 -30.98
C LEU A 155 -20.63 60.00 -31.15
N LEU A 156 -20.26 61.27 -31.20
CA LEU A 156 -21.18 62.34 -31.62
C LEU A 156 -20.95 62.63 -33.09
N ILE A 157 -21.92 62.31 -33.92
CA ILE A 157 -21.97 62.69 -35.32
C ILE A 157 -22.83 63.93 -35.45
N LEU A 158 -22.26 65.02 -35.98
CA LEU A 158 -23.00 66.22 -36.35
C LEU A 158 -23.06 66.29 -37.88
N GLU A 159 -24.28 66.41 -38.41
CA GLU A 159 -24.55 66.42 -39.84
C GLU A 159 -25.40 67.64 -40.21
N GLU A 160 -25.02 68.33 -41.28
CA GLU A 160 -25.72 69.52 -41.74
C GLU A 160 -25.78 69.57 -43.27
N PRO A 161 -26.90 69.97 -43.88
CA PRO A 161 -26.95 70.23 -45.32
C PRO A 161 -26.02 71.40 -45.66
N ILE A 162 -25.18 71.24 -46.68
CA ILE A 162 -24.24 72.29 -47.11
C ILE A 162 -25.02 73.51 -47.59
N GLY A 163 -24.65 74.70 -47.11
CA GLY A 163 -25.32 75.96 -47.44
C GLY A 163 -25.30 76.27 -48.94
N ILE A 164 -26.29 77.02 -49.43
CA ILE A 164 -26.36 77.40 -50.85
C ILE A 164 -25.16 78.30 -51.20
N GLY A 165 -24.20 77.75 -51.95
CA GLY A 165 -22.95 78.42 -52.33
C GLY A 165 -21.76 78.15 -51.40
N GLU A 166 -21.92 77.29 -50.40
CA GLU A 166 -20.86 76.86 -49.49
C GLU A 166 -20.08 75.64 -50.05
N THR A 167 -18.80 75.51 -49.70
CA THR A 167 -18.00 74.31 -50.01
C THR A 167 -18.10 73.29 -48.88
N LYS A 168 -18.00 71.99 -49.19
CA LYS A 168 -18.03 70.92 -48.18
C LYS A 168 -16.95 71.13 -47.10
N GLU A 169 -15.76 71.58 -47.48
CA GLU A 169 -14.67 71.85 -46.53
C GLU A 169 -15.01 73.00 -45.57
N SER A 170 -15.60 74.10 -46.07
CA SER A 170 -16.06 75.23 -45.23
C SER A 170 -17.17 74.82 -44.25
N ALA A 171 -18.10 73.97 -44.71
CA ALA A 171 -19.15 73.43 -43.85
C ALA A 171 -18.59 72.48 -42.78
N GLU A 172 -17.63 71.61 -43.12
CA GLU A 172 -16.94 70.72 -42.16
C GLU A 172 -16.11 71.53 -41.13
N ASP A 173 -15.42 72.60 -41.54
CA ASP A 173 -14.69 73.48 -40.62
C ASP A 173 -15.62 74.25 -39.68
N ARG A 174 -16.77 74.74 -40.17
CA ARG A 174 -17.83 75.34 -39.31
C ARG A 174 -18.35 74.32 -38.31
N LEU A 175 -18.69 73.11 -38.77
CA LEU A 175 -19.14 72.01 -37.94
C LEU A 175 -18.09 71.63 -36.88
N PHE A 176 -16.78 71.68 -37.20
CA PHE A 176 -15.71 71.46 -36.23
C PHE A 176 -15.64 72.53 -35.15
N HIS A 177 -15.75 73.81 -35.52
CA HIS A 177 -15.77 74.89 -34.54
C HIS A 177 -16.99 74.78 -33.62
N ALA A 178 -18.17 74.45 -34.17
CA ALA A 178 -19.36 74.18 -33.37
C ALA A 178 -19.20 72.93 -32.46
N ALA A 179 -18.71 71.82 -33.02
CA ALA A 179 -18.41 70.58 -32.30
C ALA A 179 -17.46 70.79 -31.12
N LYS A 180 -16.44 71.66 -31.30
CA LYS A 180 -15.51 72.01 -30.24
C LYS A 180 -16.17 72.84 -29.13
N CYS A 181 -16.97 73.85 -29.48
CA CYS A 181 -17.72 74.63 -28.48
C CYS A 181 -18.71 73.77 -27.68
N ILE A 182 -19.38 72.81 -28.34
CA ILE A 182 -20.26 71.81 -27.72
C ILE A 182 -19.48 70.95 -26.71
N ALA A 183 -18.32 70.43 -27.13
CA ALA A 183 -17.49 69.55 -26.30
C ALA A 183 -16.81 70.26 -25.10
N GLU A 184 -16.64 71.57 -25.15
CA GLU A 184 -16.09 72.41 -24.07
C GLU A 184 -17.17 72.97 -23.12
N GLY A 185 -18.44 72.58 -23.28
CA GLY A 185 -19.55 72.95 -22.37
C GLY A 185 -20.10 74.36 -22.59
N GLY A 186 -19.92 74.94 -23.78
CA GLY A 186 -20.45 76.27 -24.11
C GLY A 186 -21.97 76.25 -24.33
N GLN A 187 -22.71 77.10 -23.61
CA GLN A 187 -24.17 77.25 -23.78
C GLN A 187 -24.56 78.00 -25.08
N ASP A 188 -23.64 78.75 -25.68
CA ASP A 188 -23.86 79.51 -26.91
C ASP A 188 -23.55 78.64 -28.14
N ILE A 189 -24.57 77.89 -28.60
CA ILE A 189 -24.55 77.09 -29.85
C ILE A 189 -24.69 78.04 -31.06
N VAL A 190 -23.70 78.92 -31.26
CA VAL A 190 -23.74 79.96 -32.30
C VAL A 190 -23.18 79.43 -33.61
N GLY A 191 -24.06 79.24 -34.61
CA GLY A 191 -23.67 79.02 -36.01
C GLY A 191 -24.13 77.71 -36.64
N LEU A 192 -24.96 76.91 -35.97
CA LEU A 192 -25.60 75.72 -36.53
C LEU A 192 -26.99 76.06 -37.09
N SER A 193 -27.37 75.44 -38.21
CA SER A 193 -28.68 75.55 -38.83
C SER A 193 -29.76 74.80 -38.07
N ASP A 194 -31.01 75.27 -38.14
CA ASP A 194 -32.21 74.57 -37.61
C ASP A 194 -32.39 73.16 -38.21
N PHE A 195 -31.73 72.86 -39.34
CA PHE A 195 -31.73 71.56 -40.01
C PHE A 195 -30.58 70.63 -39.58
N ALA A 196 -29.70 71.06 -38.68
CA ALA A 196 -28.58 70.25 -38.19
C ALA A 196 -29.08 69.02 -37.42
N GLN A 197 -28.65 67.85 -37.86
CA GLN A 197 -28.97 66.58 -37.23
C GLN A 197 -27.82 66.12 -36.36
N CYS A 198 -28.18 65.65 -35.16
CA CYS A 198 -27.27 64.99 -34.24
C CYS A 198 -27.57 63.50 -34.26
N ARG A 199 -26.52 62.66 -34.36
CA ARG A 199 -26.60 61.23 -34.01
C ARG A 199 -25.56 60.93 -32.95
N PHE A 200 -26.00 60.36 -31.84
CA PHE A 200 -25.12 60.03 -30.73
C PHE A 200 -25.20 58.55 -30.40
N TYR A 201 -24.05 57.91 -30.42
CA TYR A 201 -23.87 56.50 -30.09
C TYR A 201 -22.98 56.42 -28.86
N SER A 202 -23.34 55.60 -27.88
CA SER A 202 -22.56 55.39 -26.67
C SER A 202 -22.38 53.89 -26.42
N ASP A 203 -21.26 53.51 -25.85
CA ASP A 203 -21.06 52.16 -25.32
C ASP A 203 -21.64 51.97 -23.90
N LEU A 204 -22.15 53.06 -23.29
CA LEU A 204 -22.79 53.00 -21.98
C LEU A 204 -24.04 52.09 -21.98
N PRO A 205 -24.21 51.23 -20.96
CA PRO A 205 -25.29 50.26 -20.93
C PRO A 205 -26.65 50.93 -20.72
N GLY A 206 -27.57 50.70 -21.68
CA GLY A 206 -28.95 51.17 -21.61
C GLY A 206 -29.23 52.49 -22.34
N GLU A 207 -28.19 53.21 -22.79
CA GLU A 207 -28.35 54.38 -23.64
C GLU A 207 -28.64 53.93 -25.09
N ASN A 208 -29.78 54.34 -25.65
CA ASN A 208 -30.12 54.05 -27.03
C ASN A 208 -29.49 55.09 -27.98
N PRO A 209 -29.18 54.74 -29.24
CA PRO A 209 -28.74 55.73 -30.22
C PRO A 209 -29.72 56.90 -30.33
N LEU A 210 -29.26 58.09 -29.93
CA LEU A 210 -30.07 59.30 -30.04
C LEU A 210 -29.96 59.83 -31.46
N SER A 211 -31.09 60.15 -32.08
CA SER A 211 -31.13 60.86 -33.36
C SER A 211 -32.24 61.90 -33.33
N GLY A 212 -31.94 63.12 -33.76
CA GLY A 212 -32.86 64.26 -33.64
C GLY A 212 -32.21 65.59 -33.97
N SER A 213 -32.90 66.68 -33.67
CA SER A 213 -32.30 68.01 -33.76
C SER A 213 -31.21 68.18 -32.69
N LEU A 214 -30.24 69.05 -32.97
CA LEU A 214 -29.10 69.23 -32.08
C LEU A 214 -29.53 69.71 -30.69
N ILE A 215 -30.56 70.56 -30.58
CA ILE A 215 -31.08 71.09 -29.30
C ILE A 215 -31.76 69.99 -28.47
N GLU A 216 -32.57 69.13 -29.10
CA GLU A 216 -33.25 68.02 -28.42
C GLU A 216 -32.24 66.98 -27.91
N CYS A 217 -31.19 66.70 -28.70
CA CYS A 217 -30.13 65.80 -28.31
C CYS A 217 -29.17 66.42 -27.27
N PHE A 218 -28.89 67.73 -27.31
CA PHE A 218 -27.83 68.37 -26.51
C PHE A 218 -27.96 68.10 -25.01
N SER A 219 -29.14 68.29 -24.42
CA SER A 219 -29.37 68.04 -22.98
C SER A 219 -29.12 66.58 -22.57
N ASN A 220 -29.54 65.63 -23.41
CA ASN A 220 -29.30 64.20 -23.18
C ASN A 220 -27.84 63.82 -23.43
N VAL A 221 -27.18 64.42 -24.43
CA VAL A 221 -25.75 64.20 -24.72
C VAL A 221 -24.88 64.77 -23.61
N GLU A 222 -25.18 65.96 -23.08
CA GLU A 222 -24.49 66.53 -21.92
C GLU A 222 -24.69 65.64 -20.67
N GLU A 223 -25.89 65.12 -20.43
CA GLU A 223 -26.13 64.14 -19.36
C GLU A 223 -25.28 62.87 -19.56
N ILE A 224 -25.21 62.32 -20.78
CA ILE A 224 -24.41 61.12 -21.07
C ILE A 224 -22.91 61.39 -20.98
N LEU A 225 -22.41 62.51 -21.49
CA LEU A 225 -20.99 62.87 -21.37
C LEU A 225 -20.58 63.08 -19.90
N ASN A 226 -21.47 63.61 -19.06
CA ASN A 226 -21.27 63.66 -17.61
C ASN A 226 -21.28 62.24 -16.98
N LYS A 227 -22.20 61.35 -17.37
CA LYS A 227 -22.17 59.92 -16.97
C LYS A 227 -20.86 59.23 -17.38
N MET A 228 -20.31 59.53 -18.57
CA MET A 228 -19.02 58.98 -19.02
C MET A 228 -17.83 59.43 -18.17
N GLN A 229 -17.92 60.56 -17.46
CA GLN A 229 -16.86 61.00 -16.53
C GLN A 229 -16.99 60.32 -15.16
N ASP A 230 -18.16 59.77 -14.83
CA ASP A 230 -18.37 58.99 -13.61
C ASP A 230 -17.96 57.52 -13.84
N SER A 231 -17.00 57.06 -13.03
CA SER A 231 -16.44 55.71 -13.13
C SER A 231 -17.43 54.59 -12.80
N HIS A 232 -18.57 54.90 -12.20
CA HIS A 232 -19.65 53.90 -11.98
C HIS A 232 -20.29 53.40 -13.27
N PHE A 233 -20.20 54.16 -14.38
CA PHE A 233 -20.75 53.76 -15.67
C PHE A 233 -19.71 53.11 -16.59
N HIS A 234 -18.46 52.95 -16.15
CA HIS A 234 -17.37 52.47 -17.00
C HIS A 234 -17.46 50.97 -17.27
N ILE A 235 -17.35 50.61 -18.55
CA ILE A 235 -17.37 49.25 -19.06
C ILE A 235 -16.01 48.87 -19.66
N PRO A 236 -15.76 47.59 -19.99
CA PRO A 236 -14.55 47.20 -20.72
C PRO A 236 -14.46 47.90 -22.08
N VAL A 237 -13.36 48.62 -22.33
CA VAL A 237 -13.08 49.33 -23.59
C VAL A 237 -11.99 48.62 -24.40
N LYS A 238 -10.91 48.20 -23.74
CA LYS A 238 -9.79 47.46 -24.35
C LYS A 238 -9.35 46.32 -23.42
N ALA A 239 -8.86 45.24 -24.01
CA ALA A 239 -8.28 44.10 -23.30
C ALA A 239 -6.88 43.78 -23.85
N THR A 240 -5.93 43.50 -22.96
CA THR A 240 -4.58 43.04 -23.30
C THR A 240 -4.49 41.53 -23.13
N LEU A 241 -4.21 40.84 -24.23
CA LEU A 241 -4.15 39.40 -24.37
C LEU A 241 -2.71 38.88 -24.35
N ILE A 242 -2.52 37.74 -23.69
CA ILE A 242 -1.23 37.05 -23.61
C ILE A 242 -1.37 35.64 -24.18
N PRO A 243 -0.48 35.21 -25.09
CA PRO A 243 -0.58 33.90 -25.75
C PRO A 243 -0.29 32.75 -24.78
N LEU A 244 -1.11 31.70 -24.84
CA LEU A 244 -0.99 30.52 -23.95
C LEU A 244 0.25 29.66 -24.21
N SER A 245 0.95 29.91 -25.31
CA SER A 245 2.24 29.28 -25.65
C SER A 245 3.41 29.73 -24.75
N ILE A 246 3.27 30.78 -23.94
CA ILE A 246 4.31 31.25 -23.00
C ILE A 246 4.40 30.33 -21.77
N GLU A 247 5.52 29.64 -21.58
CA GLU A 247 5.74 28.44 -20.75
C GLU A 247 5.67 28.62 -19.20
N VAL A 248 4.59 29.20 -18.65
CA VAL A 248 4.55 29.63 -17.22
C VAL A 248 3.17 29.41 -16.54
N THR A 249 3.02 29.69 -15.23
CA THR A 249 2.63 28.64 -14.24
C THR A 249 1.61 28.92 -13.04
N PHE A 250 0.26 28.83 -13.25
CA PHE A 250 -0.96 28.47 -12.38
C PHE A 250 -1.02 28.74 -10.86
N ARG A 251 -2.14 29.35 -10.38
CA ARG A 251 -3.05 28.94 -9.24
C ARG A 251 -4.23 29.94 -9.04
N SER A 252 -5.36 29.56 -8.39
CA SER A 252 -6.69 30.17 -8.68
C SER A 252 -7.66 30.24 -7.46
N SER A 253 -8.73 31.10 -7.40
CA SER A 253 -10.11 30.81 -6.82
C SER A 253 -11.14 31.96 -6.66
N SER A 254 -12.45 31.61 -6.63
CA SER A 254 -13.51 32.29 -7.42
C SER A 254 -14.83 32.81 -6.77
N SER A 255 -15.39 33.97 -7.22
CA SER A 255 -16.50 34.77 -6.59
C SER A 255 -17.90 34.12 -6.43
N CYS A 256 -18.95 34.90 -6.06
CA CYS A 256 -19.68 34.57 -4.82
C CYS A 256 -21.22 34.31 -4.79
N LEU A 257 -22.07 34.42 -5.84
CA LEU A 257 -23.52 34.10 -5.69
C LEU A 257 -24.25 33.37 -6.86
N ASP A 258 -24.45 33.96 -8.05
CA ASP A 258 -24.75 33.13 -9.24
C ASP A 258 -23.59 32.18 -9.51
N ASN A 259 -22.40 32.69 -9.21
CA ASN A 259 -21.17 31.95 -9.05
C ASN A 259 -21.25 30.84 -8.01
N VAL A 260 -22.15 30.89 -7.00
CA VAL A 260 -22.44 29.75 -6.11
C VAL A 260 -23.41 28.77 -6.75
N LEU A 261 -24.42 29.17 -7.53
CA LEU A 261 -25.23 28.19 -8.27
C LEU A 261 -24.41 27.52 -9.39
N TYR A 262 -23.54 28.28 -10.05
CA TYR A 262 -22.56 27.80 -11.02
C TYR A 262 -21.43 27.01 -10.36
N VAL A 263 -20.90 27.42 -9.20
CA VAL A 263 -19.95 26.61 -8.41
C VAL A 263 -20.63 25.37 -7.85
N LEU A 264 -21.91 25.38 -7.49
CA LEU A 264 -22.65 24.18 -7.09
C LEU A 264 -22.92 23.26 -8.28
N THR A 265 -23.15 23.81 -9.48
CA THR A 265 -23.27 23.05 -10.73
C THR A 265 -21.90 22.50 -11.16
N MET A 266 -20.82 23.27 -11.01
CA MET A 266 -19.44 22.85 -11.27
C MET A 266 -18.97 21.87 -10.20
N ILE A 267 -19.32 22.05 -8.93
CA ILE A 267 -19.16 21.06 -7.84
C ILE A 267 -19.95 19.82 -8.20
N SER A 268 -21.18 19.93 -8.68
CA SER A 268 -21.99 18.77 -9.08
C SER A 268 -21.38 18.04 -10.27
N ASN A 269 -20.83 18.77 -11.24
CA ASN A 269 -20.14 18.20 -12.40
C ASN A 269 -18.80 17.57 -12.00
N LEU A 270 -17.97 18.25 -11.21
CA LEU A 270 -16.70 17.75 -10.66
C LEU A 270 -16.90 16.62 -9.65
N LEU A 271 -17.99 16.63 -8.87
CA LEU A 271 -18.44 15.51 -8.06
C LEU A 271 -18.89 14.37 -8.95
N SER A 272 -19.62 14.62 -10.04
CA SER A 272 -20.03 13.59 -10.99
C SER A 272 -18.83 13.00 -11.72
N GLU A 273 -17.83 13.80 -12.09
CA GLU A 273 -16.56 13.35 -12.66
C GLU A 273 -15.74 12.58 -11.63
N ALA A 274 -15.63 13.08 -10.40
CA ALA A 274 -14.98 12.37 -9.29
C ALA A 274 -15.69 11.06 -8.93
N LEU A 275 -17.02 11.01 -9.01
CA LEU A 275 -17.83 9.81 -8.85
C LEU A 275 -17.63 8.86 -10.03
N ASN A 276 -17.63 9.35 -11.27
CA ASN A 276 -17.37 8.53 -12.47
C ASN A 276 -15.96 7.94 -12.46
N GLU A 277 -14.95 8.74 -12.10
CA GLU A 277 -13.56 8.30 -11.90
C GLU A 277 -13.46 7.32 -10.73
N LEU A 278 -14.12 7.58 -9.60
CA LEU A 278 -14.19 6.64 -8.48
C LEU A 278 -14.90 5.34 -8.84
N PHE A 279 -15.96 5.39 -9.64
CA PHE A 279 -16.65 4.21 -10.16
C PHE A 279 -15.78 3.46 -11.19
N SER A 280 -14.96 4.16 -11.98
CA SER A 280 -13.94 3.56 -12.84
C SER A 280 -12.88 2.83 -12.00
N LEU A 281 -12.36 3.46 -10.95
CA LEU A 281 -11.43 2.84 -9.98
C LEU A 281 -12.09 1.67 -9.23
N LEU A 282 -13.36 1.76 -8.85
CA LEU A 282 -14.12 0.67 -8.20
C LEU A 282 -14.47 -0.49 -9.15
N ALA A 283 -14.58 -0.21 -10.46
CA ALA A 283 -14.79 -1.21 -11.49
C ALA A 283 -13.51 -1.95 -11.89
N ASP A 284 -12.34 -1.35 -11.65
CA ASP A 284 -11.04 -1.95 -11.96
C ASP A 284 -10.87 -3.35 -11.32
N PRO A 285 -10.40 -4.36 -12.08
CA PRO A 285 -10.21 -5.72 -11.58
C PRO A 285 -9.31 -5.83 -10.35
N LEU A 286 -8.28 -4.98 -10.18
CA LEU A 286 -7.41 -4.99 -9.00
C LEU A 286 -8.15 -4.54 -7.73
N VAL A 287 -9.03 -3.54 -7.84
CA VAL A 287 -9.83 -3.06 -6.70
C VAL A 287 -10.90 -4.08 -6.30
N GLN A 288 -11.42 -4.85 -7.26
CA GLN A 288 -12.31 -5.98 -6.95
C GLN A 288 -11.56 -7.16 -6.30
N ARG A 289 -10.28 -7.37 -6.65
CA ARG A 289 -9.42 -8.41 -6.07
C ARG A 289 -8.85 -8.07 -4.69
N THR A 290 -8.77 -6.78 -4.33
CA THR A 290 -8.12 -6.34 -3.07
C THR A 290 -9.14 -5.95 -2.00
N THR A 291 -9.28 -6.77 -0.96
CA THR A 291 -10.21 -6.52 0.16
C THR A 291 -9.98 -5.22 0.94
N ARG A 292 -8.81 -4.59 0.82
CA ARG A 292 -8.47 -3.34 1.55
C ARG A 292 -8.72 -2.06 0.76
N MET A 293 -8.58 -2.06 -0.57
CA MET A 293 -8.81 -0.85 -1.38
C MET A 293 -10.30 -0.55 -1.53
N ARG A 294 -11.15 -1.57 -1.69
CA ARG A 294 -12.59 -1.36 -1.87
C ARG A 294 -13.27 -0.68 -0.67
N PRO A 295 -13.06 -1.08 0.61
CA PRO A 295 -13.63 -0.37 1.76
C PRO A 295 -13.15 1.08 1.89
N TYR A 296 -11.91 1.35 1.50
CA TYR A 296 -11.31 2.68 1.50
C TYR A 296 -11.91 3.61 0.44
N LEU A 297 -12.02 3.13 -0.80
CA LEU A 297 -12.73 3.83 -1.88
C LEU A 297 -14.23 3.98 -1.59
N MET A 298 -14.86 3.02 -0.91
CA MET A 298 -16.25 3.12 -0.44
C MET A 298 -16.42 4.12 0.72
N HIS A 299 -15.42 4.28 1.59
CA HIS A 299 -15.42 5.32 2.62
C HIS A 299 -15.32 6.71 1.96
N PHE A 300 -14.46 6.86 0.95
CA PHE A 300 -14.37 8.07 0.13
C PHE A 300 -15.65 8.33 -0.68
N LEU A 301 -16.32 7.30 -1.21
CA LEU A 301 -17.67 7.42 -1.79
C LEU A 301 -18.67 7.95 -0.75
N GLY A 302 -18.56 7.52 0.51
CA GLY A 302 -19.30 8.10 1.63
C GLY A 302 -19.05 9.61 1.79
N CYS A 303 -17.79 10.06 1.72
CA CYS A 303 -17.42 11.47 1.74
C CYS A 303 -17.96 12.25 0.53
N LEU A 304 -17.86 11.70 -0.69
CA LEU A 304 -18.46 12.29 -1.90
C LEU A 304 -19.99 12.41 -1.79
N ASN A 305 -20.65 11.40 -1.22
CA ASN A 305 -22.08 11.44 -0.98
C ASN A 305 -22.45 12.48 0.09
N GLN A 306 -21.63 12.68 1.13
CA GLN A 306 -21.83 13.78 2.10
C GLN A 306 -21.61 15.15 1.45
N LEU A 307 -20.62 15.30 0.57
CA LEU A 307 -20.43 16.51 -0.24
C LEU A 307 -21.63 16.78 -1.16
N SER A 308 -22.16 15.74 -1.80
CA SER A 308 -23.35 15.81 -2.66
C SER A 308 -24.62 16.13 -1.85
N ILE A 309 -24.79 15.55 -0.66
CA ILE A 309 -25.88 15.89 0.25
C ILE A 309 -25.78 17.36 0.67
N VAL A 310 -24.59 17.84 1.02
CA VAL A 310 -24.40 19.25 1.41
C VAL A 310 -24.59 20.18 0.21
N SER A 311 -24.06 19.87 -0.99
CA SER A 311 -24.33 20.67 -2.20
C SER A 311 -25.82 20.73 -2.51
N ASN A 312 -26.56 19.62 -2.38
CA ASN A 312 -28.00 19.56 -2.60
C ASN A 312 -28.80 20.29 -1.49
N GLN A 313 -28.31 20.29 -0.25
CA GLN A 313 -28.86 21.11 0.84
C GLN A 313 -28.59 22.61 0.67
N ILE A 314 -27.57 22.98 -0.11
CA ILE A 314 -27.28 24.37 -0.49
C ILE A 314 -28.13 24.76 -1.72
N LEU A 315 -28.34 23.85 -2.68
CA LEU A 315 -29.26 24.04 -3.82
C LEU A 315 -30.75 24.16 -3.42
N THR A 316 -31.11 23.78 -2.19
CA THR A 316 -32.47 23.90 -1.63
C THR A 316 -32.62 25.10 -0.67
N ILE A 317 -31.70 26.07 -0.75
CA ILE A 317 -31.77 27.30 0.03
C ILE A 317 -32.87 28.23 -0.53
N ASP A 318 -33.90 28.42 0.29
CA ASP A 318 -34.96 29.41 0.09
C ASP A 318 -34.51 30.81 0.57
N GLU A 319 -35.14 31.88 0.05
CA GLU A 319 -34.69 33.29 0.11
C GLU A 319 -34.61 33.90 1.54
N SER A 320 -34.99 33.15 2.57
CA SER A 320 -35.24 33.64 3.93
C SER A 320 -34.00 33.72 4.85
N GLY A 321 -33.02 34.57 4.51
CA GLY A 321 -32.19 35.34 5.46
C GLY A 321 -31.34 34.62 6.52
N ARG A 322 -31.31 33.28 6.60
CA ARG A 322 -30.51 32.49 7.56
C ARG A 322 -29.28 31.83 6.93
N ASN A 323 -28.81 32.41 5.83
CA ASN A 323 -28.03 31.69 4.81
C ASN A 323 -26.52 31.99 4.85
N GLU A 324 -26.06 33.05 5.52
CA GLU A 324 -24.64 33.46 5.55
C GLU A 324 -23.71 32.33 6.05
N ARG A 325 -23.97 31.75 7.23
CA ARG A 325 -23.19 30.60 7.75
C ARG A 325 -23.25 29.34 6.89
N ARG A 326 -24.30 29.17 6.07
CA ARG A 326 -24.40 28.06 5.11
C ARG A 326 -23.57 28.36 3.86
N MET A 327 -23.55 29.62 3.43
CA MET A 327 -22.73 30.14 2.34
C MET A 327 -21.23 30.07 2.67
N GLU A 328 -20.82 30.55 3.84
CA GLU A 328 -19.44 30.43 4.33
C GLU A 328 -18.99 28.97 4.35
N ARG A 329 -19.87 28.06 4.81
CA ARG A 329 -19.58 26.62 4.78
C ARG A 329 -19.48 26.08 3.35
N ALA A 330 -20.35 26.49 2.43
CA ALA A 330 -20.27 26.11 1.02
C ALA A 330 -18.94 26.55 0.38
N ILE A 331 -18.54 27.81 0.60
CA ILE A 331 -17.31 28.41 0.08
C ILE A 331 -16.08 27.75 0.71
N HIS A 332 -16.10 27.47 2.03
CA HIS A 332 -15.04 26.76 2.72
C HIS A 332 -14.84 25.34 2.18
N LEU A 333 -15.92 24.59 2.00
CA LEU A 333 -15.88 23.24 1.44
C LEU A 333 -15.40 23.25 -0.02
N TRP A 334 -15.85 24.22 -0.82
CA TRP A 334 -15.38 24.38 -2.19
C TRP A 334 -13.89 24.69 -2.27
N ARG A 335 -13.43 25.69 -1.48
CA ARG A 335 -12.02 26.06 -1.38
C ARG A 335 -11.16 24.86 -0.96
N THR A 336 -11.56 24.17 0.10
CA THR A 336 -10.80 23.06 0.68
C THR A 336 -10.72 21.85 -0.26
N TYR A 337 -11.85 21.39 -0.82
CA TYR A 337 -11.90 20.12 -1.56
C TYR A 337 -11.70 20.25 -3.07
N PHE A 338 -12.20 21.31 -3.69
CA PHE A 338 -12.23 21.46 -5.15
C PHE A 338 -11.17 22.45 -5.65
N ALA A 339 -11.18 23.69 -5.16
CA ALA A 339 -10.26 24.72 -5.64
C ALA A 339 -8.79 24.40 -5.31
N ASN A 340 -8.53 23.90 -4.09
CA ASN A 340 -7.22 23.39 -3.67
C ASN A 340 -6.85 22.02 -4.28
N ARG A 341 -7.66 21.50 -5.22
CA ARG A 341 -7.48 20.21 -5.91
C ARG A 341 -7.39 18.98 -5.00
N GLN A 342 -7.66 19.09 -3.70
CA GLN A 342 -7.51 17.97 -2.77
C GLN A 342 -8.26 16.71 -3.25
N LEU A 343 -9.47 16.86 -3.80
CA LEU A 343 -10.25 15.76 -4.37
C LEU A 343 -9.57 15.13 -5.60
N THR A 344 -9.12 15.97 -6.54
CA THR A 344 -8.51 15.56 -7.80
C THR A 344 -7.12 14.97 -7.60
N GLU A 345 -6.30 15.54 -6.72
CA GLU A 345 -4.99 15.00 -6.33
C GLU A 345 -5.14 13.69 -5.58
N TRP A 346 -6.14 13.55 -4.71
CA TRP A 346 -6.44 12.29 -4.03
C TRP A 346 -6.76 11.20 -5.06
N LEU A 347 -7.73 11.44 -5.95
CA LEU A 347 -8.10 10.49 -7.03
C LEU A 347 -6.91 10.19 -7.95
N PHE A 348 -6.18 11.22 -8.40
CA PHE A 348 -5.01 11.08 -9.25
C PHE A 348 -3.92 10.23 -8.61
N LEU A 349 -3.62 10.42 -7.32
CA LEU A 349 -2.63 9.61 -6.60
C LEU A 349 -3.06 8.13 -6.50
N ARG A 350 -4.37 7.85 -6.34
CA ARG A 350 -4.87 6.46 -6.30
C ARG A 350 -4.87 5.84 -7.71
N ARG A 351 -5.28 6.58 -8.75
CA ARG A 351 -5.15 6.16 -10.16
C ARG A 351 -3.70 5.90 -10.55
N ARG A 352 -2.78 6.80 -10.21
CA ARG A 352 -1.33 6.65 -10.42
C ARG A 352 -0.80 5.43 -9.68
N GLY A 353 -1.18 5.24 -8.41
CA GLY A 353 -0.83 4.03 -7.66
C GLY A 353 -1.30 2.75 -8.33
N MET A 354 -2.53 2.74 -8.86
CA MET A 354 -3.06 1.61 -9.62
C MET A 354 -2.36 1.40 -10.97
N VAL A 355 -1.95 2.46 -11.67
CA VAL A 355 -1.10 2.35 -12.88
C VAL A 355 0.26 1.78 -12.55
N ILE A 356 0.89 2.20 -11.44
CA ILE A 356 2.17 1.64 -10.96
C ILE A 356 2.01 0.15 -10.63
N VAL A 357 0.97 -0.23 -9.87
CA VAL A 357 0.71 -1.63 -9.52
C VAL A 357 0.36 -2.47 -10.76
N ASN A 358 -0.49 -1.98 -11.67
CA ASN A 358 -0.78 -2.66 -12.94
C ASN A 358 0.49 -2.84 -13.79
N SER A 359 1.38 -1.84 -13.84
CA SER A 359 2.63 -1.91 -14.60
C SER A 359 3.71 -2.76 -13.93
N LEU A 360 3.65 -2.96 -12.60
CA LEU A 360 4.47 -3.92 -11.86
C LEU A 360 3.98 -5.35 -12.00
N LEU A 361 2.66 -5.55 -12.13
CA LEU A 361 2.04 -6.86 -12.36
C LEU A 361 1.89 -7.20 -13.86
N GLN A 362 2.37 -6.31 -14.74
CA GLN A 362 2.35 -6.54 -16.18
C GLN A 362 3.22 -7.75 -16.52
N ASP A 363 2.66 -8.66 -17.33
CA ASP A 363 3.27 -9.93 -17.76
C ASP A 363 3.59 -10.93 -16.61
N ILE A 364 3.26 -10.61 -15.35
CA ILE A 364 3.45 -11.48 -14.17
C ILE A 364 2.13 -12.18 -13.81
N ASN A 365 2.06 -13.48 -14.11
CA ASN A 365 0.88 -14.31 -13.84
C ASN A 365 0.89 -14.94 -12.43
N LEU A 366 1.05 -14.11 -11.39
CA LEU A 366 1.02 -14.52 -9.98
C LEU A 366 -0.20 -13.97 -9.24
N PRO A 367 -0.81 -14.70 -8.28
CA PRO A 367 -1.94 -14.17 -7.51
C PRO A 367 -1.47 -13.09 -6.53
N PHE A 368 -2.11 -11.91 -6.59
CA PHE A 368 -1.93 -10.82 -5.64
C PHE A 368 -3.05 -10.88 -4.59
N LEU A 369 -2.70 -11.20 -3.34
CA LEU A 369 -3.62 -11.51 -2.25
C LEU A 369 -3.29 -10.72 -0.98
N ALA A 370 -4.27 -10.45 -0.12
CA ALA A 370 -4.00 -10.05 1.25
C ALA A 370 -3.40 -11.22 2.04
N THR A 371 -2.62 -10.94 3.09
CA THR A 371 -2.04 -11.97 3.97
C THR A 371 -3.09 -12.87 4.64
N THR A 372 -4.33 -12.38 4.77
CA THR A 372 -5.49 -13.13 5.29
C THR A 372 -6.25 -13.95 4.24
N GLU A 373 -5.92 -13.79 2.95
CA GLU A 373 -6.54 -14.49 1.81
C GLU A 373 -5.62 -15.54 1.19
N LEU A 374 -4.35 -15.56 1.61
CA LEU A 374 -3.39 -16.60 1.28
C LEU A 374 -3.97 -17.97 1.61
N PRO A 375 -3.99 -18.93 0.66
CA PRO A 375 -4.50 -20.29 0.92
C PRO A 375 -3.77 -20.93 2.09
N ASP A 376 -4.46 -21.71 2.92
CA ASP A 376 -3.78 -22.51 3.95
C ASP A 376 -2.81 -23.49 3.29
N LEU A 377 -1.52 -23.38 3.63
CA LEU A 377 -0.48 -24.29 3.16
C LEU A 377 -0.74 -25.70 3.73
N THR A 378 -0.88 -26.69 2.85
CA THR A 378 -0.98 -28.09 3.31
C THR A 378 0.40 -28.68 3.59
N ALA A 379 0.46 -29.75 4.39
CA ALA A 379 1.70 -30.45 4.71
C ALA A 379 2.56 -30.78 3.48
N GLY A 380 3.83 -30.35 3.48
CA GLY A 380 4.76 -30.56 2.37
C GLY A 380 4.75 -29.46 1.31
N GLN A 381 3.74 -28.58 1.30
CA GLN A 381 3.74 -27.41 0.42
C GLN A 381 4.64 -26.31 0.95
N SER A 382 5.37 -25.69 0.03
CA SER A 382 6.04 -24.42 0.29
C SER A 382 5.44 -23.33 -0.59
N ARG A 383 5.42 -22.11 -0.06
CA ARG A 383 5.18 -20.91 -0.87
C ARG A 383 6.29 -19.91 -0.70
N GLN A 384 6.51 -19.14 -1.74
CA GLN A 384 7.26 -17.90 -1.64
C GLN A 384 6.30 -16.73 -1.86
N ILE A 385 6.48 -15.69 -1.06
CA ILE A 385 5.65 -14.50 -1.01
C ILE A 385 6.56 -13.32 -1.29
N PHE A 386 6.29 -12.61 -2.39
CA PHE A 386 6.90 -11.32 -2.64
C PHE A 386 6.08 -10.24 -1.91
N ILE A 387 6.70 -9.54 -0.97
CA ILE A 387 6.02 -8.52 -0.16
C ILE A 387 6.25 -7.13 -0.74
N LEU A 388 5.13 -6.43 -0.95
CA LEU A 388 5.08 -4.99 -1.10
C LEU A 388 4.74 -4.36 0.26
N LYS A 389 5.53 -3.37 0.67
CA LYS A 389 5.39 -2.71 1.96
C LYS A 389 4.15 -1.83 1.97
N THR A 390 3.47 -1.80 3.11
CA THR A 390 2.35 -0.90 3.38
C THR A 390 2.59 -0.12 4.66
N VAL A 391 2.29 1.17 4.63
CA VAL A 391 2.33 2.02 5.82
C VAL A 391 0.91 2.22 6.31
N LYS A 392 0.65 1.86 7.57
CA LYS A 392 -0.57 2.30 8.26
C LYS A 392 -0.44 3.77 8.56
N ARG A 393 -1.35 4.57 8.04
CA ARG A 393 -1.48 5.98 8.38
C ARG A 393 -2.93 6.40 8.27
N LYS A 394 -3.32 7.37 9.09
CA LYS A 394 -4.53 8.14 8.82
C LYS A 394 -4.37 8.87 7.49
N ASP A 395 -5.43 8.92 6.70
CA ASP A 395 -5.42 9.68 5.46
C ASP A 395 -5.61 11.17 5.79
N PRO A 396 -4.69 12.08 5.40
CA PRO A 396 -4.80 13.50 5.72
C PRO A 396 -6.06 14.17 5.14
N PHE A 397 -6.53 13.74 3.97
CA PHE A 397 -7.76 14.22 3.35
C PHE A 397 -8.97 13.78 4.19
N LEU A 398 -9.02 12.51 4.60
CA LEU A 398 -10.15 11.99 5.39
C LEU A 398 -10.18 12.55 6.81
N GLU A 399 -9.04 12.82 7.43
CA GLU A 399 -8.99 13.53 8.71
C GLU A 399 -9.39 15.00 8.59
N GLN A 400 -9.02 15.70 7.52
CA GLN A 400 -9.52 17.05 7.24
C GLN A 400 -11.05 17.02 7.02
N PHE A 401 -11.54 16.06 6.22
CA PHE A 401 -12.98 15.82 6.01
C PHE A 401 -13.72 15.59 7.33
N ARG A 402 -13.13 14.81 8.23
CA ARG A 402 -13.69 14.58 9.56
C ARG A 402 -13.84 15.86 10.37
N LEU A 403 -12.85 16.76 10.32
CA LEU A 403 -12.91 18.05 11.01
C LEU A 403 -14.00 18.96 10.43
N ASP A 404 -14.14 19.01 9.11
CA ASP A 404 -15.09 19.90 8.42
C ASP A 404 -16.55 19.42 8.47
N PHE A 405 -16.78 18.10 8.56
CA PHE A 405 -18.12 17.49 8.57
C PHE A 405 -18.55 16.90 9.92
N GLY A 406 -17.64 16.71 10.89
CA GLY A 406 -17.95 16.11 12.19
C GLY A 406 -18.27 14.61 12.12
N THR A 407 -17.69 13.90 11.15
CA THR A 407 -17.91 12.45 10.97
C THR A 407 -17.15 11.63 12.04
N PRO A 408 -17.42 10.31 12.16
CA PRO A 408 -16.62 9.42 12.99
C PRO A 408 -15.12 9.44 12.61
N GLU A 409 -14.27 9.00 13.53
CA GLU A 409 -12.83 8.94 13.33
C GLU A 409 -12.44 8.03 12.16
N SER A 410 -11.56 8.50 11.27
CA SER A 410 -11.16 7.68 10.13
C SER A 410 -10.24 6.56 10.62
N PRO A 411 -10.43 5.30 10.18
CA PRO A 411 -9.52 4.22 10.54
C PRO A 411 -8.16 4.46 9.86
N GLU A 412 -7.10 3.90 10.42
CA GLU A 412 -5.81 3.89 9.73
C GLU A 412 -5.87 2.99 8.50
N TRP A 413 -5.43 3.53 7.37
CA TRP A 413 -5.42 2.81 6.10
C TRP A 413 -4.02 2.28 5.82
N SER A 414 -3.93 0.99 5.45
CA SER A 414 -2.69 0.41 4.92
C SER A 414 -2.51 0.83 3.47
N ILE A 415 -1.62 1.80 3.22
CA ILE A 415 -1.30 2.31 1.88
C ILE A 415 0.03 1.73 1.43
N LEU A 416 0.11 1.25 0.18
CA LEU A 416 1.34 0.77 -0.46
C LEU A 416 2.41 1.87 -0.51
N ASP A 417 3.58 1.62 0.07
CA ASP A 417 4.64 2.63 0.23
C ASP A 417 5.24 3.00 -1.14
N ILE A 418 5.45 1.99 -1.98
CA ILE A 418 5.91 2.07 -3.39
C ILE A 418 5.17 3.08 -4.28
N VAL A 419 3.91 3.43 -3.97
CA VAL A 419 3.15 4.45 -4.72
C VAL A 419 3.75 5.86 -4.54
N SER A 420 4.49 6.07 -3.45
CA SER A 420 5.21 7.31 -3.12
C SER A 420 6.65 7.34 -3.65
N SER A 421 7.15 6.22 -4.18
CA SER A 421 8.58 6.02 -4.48
C SER A 421 9.03 6.63 -5.82
N THR A 422 10.34 6.74 -5.99
CA THR A 422 10.97 7.16 -7.26
C THR A 422 10.83 6.08 -8.34
N ASN A 423 10.86 6.49 -9.62
CA ASN A 423 10.81 5.55 -10.74
C ASN A 423 11.95 4.52 -10.67
N ASP A 424 13.17 4.95 -10.35
CA ASP A 424 14.34 4.07 -10.20
C ASP A 424 14.09 2.92 -9.21
N HIS A 425 13.40 3.19 -8.10
CA HIS A 425 13.08 2.18 -7.10
C HIS A 425 11.89 1.29 -7.52
N ILE A 426 10.94 1.84 -8.29
CA ILE A 426 9.88 1.04 -8.93
C ILE A 426 10.48 0.06 -9.95
N ASP A 427 11.50 0.49 -10.71
CA ASP A 427 12.20 -0.37 -11.67
C ASP A 427 13.10 -1.41 -10.97
N GLU A 428 13.74 -1.06 -9.84
CA GLU A 428 14.45 -2.02 -8.98
C GLU A 428 13.52 -3.12 -8.46
N ILE A 429 12.35 -2.74 -7.93
CA ILE A 429 11.34 -3.68 -7.44
C ILE A 429 10.78 -4.51 -8.59
N ARG A 430 10.57 -3.93 -9.78
CA ARG A 430 10.18 -4.65 -10.99
C ARG A 430 11.19 -5.72 -11.35
N SER A 431 12.48 -5.40 -11.38
CA SER A 431 13.55 -6.36 -11.67
C SER A 431 13.54 -7.54 -10.68
N LYS A 432 13.43 -7.25 -9.38
CA LYS A 432 13.33 -8.27 -8.31
C LYS A 432 12.07 -9.12 -8.45
N LEU A 433 10.95 -8.54 -8.85
CA LEU A 433 9.67 -9.24 -9.04
C LEU A 433 9.68 -10.13 -10.30
N MET A 434 10.34 -9.70 -11.38
CA MET A 434 10.56 -10.52 -12.58
C MET A 434 11.48 -11.71 -12.27
N GLU A 435 12.63 -11.48 -11.61
CA GLU A 435 13.53 -12.56 -11.17
C GLU A 435 12.82 -13.55 -10.23
N PHE A 436 11.98 -13.05 -9.33
CA PHE A 436 11.13 -13.87 -8.47
C PHE A 436 10.14 -14.74 -9.28
N ALA A 437 9.44 -14.15 -10.26
CA ALA A 437 8.47 -14.84 -11.09
C ALA A 437 9.12 -15.89 -12.02
N GLU A 438 10.29 -15.59 -12.59
CA GLU A 438 11.04 -16.44 -13.52
C GLU A 438 11.87 -17.54 -12.84
N SER A 439 12.12 -17.45 -11.52
CA SER A 439 12.92 -18.45 -10.81
C SER A 439 12.35 -19.88 -10.95
N ASP A 440 13.19 -20.87 -11.26
CA ASP A 440 12.78 -22.27 -11.42
C ASP A 440 13.30 -23.13 -10.25
N ASN A 441 12.58 -23.08 -9.12
CA ASN A 441 12.98 -23.65 -7.83
C ASN A 441 12.40 -25.07 -7.59
N GLY A 442 12.03 -25.79 -8.64
CA GLY A 442 11.51 -27.16 -8.55
C GLY A 442 10.01 -27.26 -8.32
N LEU A 443 9.51 -28.49 -8.47
CA LEU A 443 8.15 -28.85 -8.86
C LEU A 443 6.99 -28.58 -7.86
N ASP A 444 7.21 -27.93 -6.72
CA ASP A 444 6.19 -27.87 -5.63
C ASP A 444 6.15 -26.54 -4.82
N ILE A 445 6.67 -25.44 -5.38
CA ILE A 445 6.67 -24.12 -4.72
C ILE A 445 5.56 -23.21 -5.29
N GLN A 446 4.55 -22.90 -4.49
CA GLN A 446 3.53 -21.90 -4.85
C GLN A 446 4.10 -20.49 -4.74
N ARG A 447 3.69 -19.56 -5.61
CA ARG A 447 4.15 -18.16 -5.55
C ARG A 447 3.00 -17.18 -5.47
N PHE A 448 3.14 -16.21 -4.58
CA PHE A 448 2.14 -15.18 -4.31
C PHE A 448 2.81 -13.81 -4.19
N ILE A 449 2.03 -12.77 -4.41
CA ILE A 449 2.40 -11.39 -4.10
C ILE A 449 1.48 -10.92 -2.98
N CYS A 450 2.02 -10.30 -1.93
CA CYS A 450 1.24 -9.87 -0.76
C CYS A 450 1.65 -8.49 -0.26
N THR A 451 0.90 -8.00 0.73
CA THR A 451 1.14 -6.71 1.39
C THR A 451 1.32 -6.86 2.89
N SER A 452 2.36 -6.25 3.46
CA SER A 452 2.64 -6.27 4.91
C SER A 452 3.07 -4.89 5.41
N SER A 453 2.88 -4.61 6.70
CA SER A 453 3.42 -3.41 7.36
C SER A 453 4.78 -3.61 8.03
N ASP A 454 5.18 -4.86 8.19
CA ASP A 454 6.21 -5.25 9.16
C ASP A 454 7.53 -5.67 8.47
N HIS A 455 7.57 -5.56 7.13
CA HIS A 455 8.70 -5.93 6.27
C HIS A 455 9.01 -4.83 5.26
N GLU A 456 10.23 -4.86 4.72
CA GLU A 456 10.69 -3.92 3.68
C GLU A 456 10.08 -4.21 2.30
N ASP A 457 10.17 -3.24 1.39
CA ASP A 457 9.71 -3.41 0.01
C ASP A 457 10.56 -4.44 -0.74
N ALA A 458 9.91 -5.26 -1.57
CA ALA A 458 10.51 -6.40 -2.27
C ALA A 458 11.18 -7.44 -1.35
N HIS A 459 10.76 -7.54 -0.10
CA HIS A 459 11.18 -8.62 0.79
C HIS A 459 10.50 -9.93 0.37
N ILE A 460 11.29 -10.97 0.10
CA ILE A 460 10.78 -12.30 -0.26
C ILE A 460 10.77 -13.18 0.99
N ILE A 461 9.56 -13.54 1.45
CA ILE A 461 9.40 -14.54 2.52
C ILE A 461 9.17 -15.89 1.89
N THR A 462 9.91 -16.90 2.32
CA THR A 462 9.59 -18.30 2.02
C THR A 462 8.85 -18.89 3.23
N GLU A 463 7.58 -19.21 3.05
CA GLU A 463 6.76 -19.88 4.05
C GLU A 463 6.55 -21.32 3.61
N SER A 464 7.19 -22.26 4.29
CA SER A 464 6.94 -23.69 4.14
C SER A 464 6.11 -24.19 5.31
N VAL A 465 5.00 -24.87 5.03
CA VAL A 465 4.49 -25.85 5.99
C VAL A 465 5.33 -27.11 5.79
N GLU A 466 6.49 -27.10 6.45
CA GLU A 466 7.04 -28.33 7.00
C GLU A 466 5.88 -29.09 7.64
N ILE A 467 5.74 -30.37 7.28
CA ILE A 467 4.58 -31.24 7.54
C ILE A 467 3.90 -30.85 8.85
N LEU A 468 2.65 -30.34 8.75
CA LEU A 468 1.99 -29.64 9.86
C LEU A 468 1.91 -30.55 11.09
N ASP A 469 2.80 -30.24 12.00
CA ASP A 469 3.42 -31.18 12.93
C ASP A 469 2.49 -31.41 14.15
N ASP A 470 1.49 -30.54 14.30
CA ASP A 470 0.38 -30.59 15.26
C ASP A 470 -0.59 -31.77 15.07
N ASN A 471 -0.38 -32.66 14.08
CA ASN A 471 -1.21 -33.85 13.88
C ASN A 471 -0.42 -35.13 13.53
N ILE A 472 0.82 -35.29 14.00
CA ILE A 472 1.40 -36.64 14.07
C ILE A 472 0.56 -37.44 15.07
N ARG A 473 -0.28 -38.34 14.53
CA ARG A 473 -1.31 -39.08 15.27
C ARG A 473 -0.68 -39.89 16.41
N GLY A 474 -1.22 -39.73 17.63
CA GLY A 474 -0.67 -40.37 18.81
C GLY A 474 0.58 -39.66 19.36
N THR A 475 0.69 -38.34 19.19
CA THR A 475 1.78 -37.54 19.78
C THR A 475 1.27 -36.23 20.37
N ARG A 476 2.11 -35.59 21.20
CA ARG A 476 1.89 -34.25 21.75
C ARG A 476 3.18 -33.44 21.64
N LEU A 477 3.14 -32.34 20.91
CA LEU A 477 4.20 -31.34 20.86
C LEU A 477 4.70 -30.95 22.27
N LEU A 478 6.02 -31.06 22.50
CA LEU A 478 6.71 -30.61 23.71
C LEU A 478 7.41 -29.26 23.51
N LYS A 479 8.07 -29.08 22.35
CA LYS A 479 8.87 -27.89 22.03
C LYS A 479 8.85 -27.65 20.52
N ARG A 480 8.39 -26.47 20.07
CA ARG A 480 8.58 -26.04 18.68
C ARG A 480 10.03 -25.58 18.47
N GLY A 481 10.57 -25.84 17.30
CA GLY A 481 11.93 -25.47 16.90
C GLY A 481 12.35 -26.19 15.62
N ASN A 482 13.64 -26.18 15.34
CA ASN A 482 14.23 -26.95 14.24
C ASN A 482 15.30 -27.90 14.79
N PRO A 483 15.03 -29.21 14.98
CA PRO A 483 13.73 -29.85 14.81
C PRO A 483 12.75 -29.55 15.97
N SER A 484 11.45 -29.72 15.72
CA SER A 484 10.43 -29.72 16.77
C SER A 484 10.42 -31.06 17.51
N ILE A 485 10.05 -31.07 18.79
CA ILE A 485 10.14 -32.25 19.66
C ILE A 485 8.74 -32.67 20.13
N TYR A 486 8.38 -33.92 19.89
CA TYR A 486 7.07 -34.51 20.19
C TYR A 486 7.18 -35.59 21.25
N LEU A 487 6.31 -35.54 22.26
CA LEU A 487 6.05 -36.67 23.11
C LEU A 487 5.23 -37.70 22.35
N LEU A 488 5.79 -38.86 22.08
CA LEU A 488 5.05 -40.02 21.58
C LEU A 488 4.08 -40.47 22.66
N GLN A 489 2.78 -40.42 22.38
CA GLN A 489 1.73 -40.82 23.31
C GLN A 489 1.43 -42.31 23.15
N PRO A 490 1.31 -43.06 24.25
CA PRO A 490 0.91 -44.46 24.18
C PRO A 490 -0.58 -44.59 23.81
N ASP A 491 -0.90 -45.54 22.95
CA ASP A 491 -2.29 -45.98 22.71
C ASP A 491 -2.87 -46.67 23.95
N LYS A 492 -2.02 -47.34 24.76
CA LYS A 492 -2.38 -47.81 26.10
C LYS A 492 -1.29 -47.51 27.11
N ARG A 493 -1.69 -46.88 28.22
CA ARG A 493 -0.86 -46.68 29.40
C ARG A 493 -1.42 -47.47 30.57
N MET A 494 -0.54 -48.10 31.34
CA MET A 494 -0.87 -48.71 32.62
C MET A 494 0.26 -48.42 33.60
N ASP A 495 -0.07 -47.87 34.77
CA ASP A 495 0.85 -47.71 35.89
C ASP A 495 0.36 -48.63 37.03
N ILE A 496 1.24 -49.44 37.62
CA ILE A 496 0.99 -50.23 38.85
C ILE A 496 2.21 -50.07 39.74
N ASP A 497 2.01 -49.65 40.99
CA ASP A 497 3.07 -49.38 41.97
C ASP A 497 4.20 -48.50 41.40
N GLN A 498 5.39 -49.07 41.19
CA GLN A 498 6.56 -48.38 40.64
C GLN A 498 6.87 -48.75 39.18
N PHE A 499 5.89 -49.32 38.49
CA PHE A 499 6.01 -49.92 37.17
C PHE A 499 5.07 -49.27 36.16
N ARG A 500 5.58 -49.01 34.95
CA ARG A 500 4.85 -48.34 33.87
C ARG A 500 4.96 -49.15 32.58
N TRP A 501 3.82 -49.39 31.94
CA TRP A 501 3.72 -50.03 30.62
C TRP A 501 3.09 -49.06 29.63
N LEU A 502 3.75 -48.86 28.49
CA LEU A 502 3.37 -47.91 27.45
C LEU A 502 3.37 -48.64 26.10
N GLU A 503 2.17 -48.97 25.59
CA GLU A 503 1.99 -49.58 24.27
C GLU A 503 1.77 -48.49 23.21
N MET A 504 2.56 -48.53 22.14
CA MET A 504 2.47 -47.67 20.96
C MET A 504 2.13 -48.56 19.76
N GLY A 505 0.94 -48.39 19.18
CA GLY A 505 0.43 -49.20 18.08
C GLY A 505 0.13 -48.42 16.81
N PHE A 506 0.12 -47.09 16.84
CA PHE A 506 -0.19 -46.21 15.70
C PHE A 506 -1.54 -46.54 15.02
N GLY A 507 -2.47 -47.16 15.77
CA GLY A 507 -3.74 -47.64 15.26
C GLY A 507 -3.68 -48.91 14.39
N SER A 508 -2.56 -49.64 14.33
CA SER A 508 -2.44 -50.86 13.52
C SER A 508 -3.15 -52.05 14.16
N SER A 509 -3.90 -52.81 13.36
CA SER A 509 -4.57 -54.06 13.75
C SER A 509 -3.72 -55.31 13.49
N ARG A 510 -2.63 -55.18 12.73
CA ARG A 510 -1.65 -56.23 12.44
C ARG A 510 -0.52 -56.20 13.47
N ARG A 511 -0.59 -57.11 14.44
CA ARG A 511 0.58 -57.43 15.27
C ARG A 511 1.51 -58.33 14.48
N SER A 512 2.80 -57.96 14.36
CA SER A 512 3.82 -58.91 13.88
C SER A 512 3.88 -60.11 14.83
N SER A 513 4.09 -61.30 14.26
CA SER A 513 4.32 -62.53 15.04
C SER A 513 5.67 -62.51 15.76
N HIS A 514 6.57 -61.61 15.38
CA HIS A 514 7.89 -61.44 15.97
C HIS A 514 7.88 -60.26 16.94
N HIS A 515 8.35 -60.52 18.15
CA HIS A 515 8.51 -59.56 19.23
C HIS A 515 9.89 -59.76 19.84
N ARG A 516 10.57 -58.67 20.22
CA ARG A 516 11.85 -58.72 20.95
C ARG A 516 11.83 -57.78 22.14
N THR A 517 12.62 -58.09 23.17
CA THR A 517 12.70 -57.31 24.42
C THR A 517 14.14 -56.93 24.73
N LEU A 518 14.41 -55.62 24.87
CA LEU A 518 15.66 -55.05 25.37
C LEU A 518 15.50 -54.61 26.83
N LEU A 519 16.45 -54.99 27.69
CA LEU A 519 16.55 -54.50 29.06
C LEU A 519 17.73 -53.53 29.18
N LEU A 520 17.48 -52.24 29.45
CA LEU A 520 18.54 -51.25 29.67
C LEU A 520 18.94 -51.20 31.15
N MET A 521 20.21 -51.41 31.48
CA MET A 521 20.76 -51.26 32.84
C MET A 521 22.05 -50.44 32.80
N GLY A 522 22.30 -49.62 33.82
CA GLY A 522 23.45 -48.70 33.81
C GLY A 522 23.36 -47.65 34.91
N ALA A 523 24.47 -46.97 35.17
CA ALA A 523 24.54 -45.93 36.20
C ALA A 523 23.62 -44.73 35.90
N SER A 524 23.36 -43.89 36.91
CA SER A 524 22.67 -42.63 36.74
C SER A 524 23.51 -41.69 35.88
N GLY A 525 22.86 -40.93 34.98
CA GLY A 525 23.55 -40.02 34.06
C GLY A 525 24.25 -40.68 32.84
N THR A 526 24.23 -42.00 32.67
CA THR A 526 24.83 -42.65 31.47
C THR A 526 23.99 -42.53 30.19
N GLY A 527 22.89 -41.76 30.21
CA GLY A 527 22.07 -41.51 29.02
C GLY A 527 21.10 -42.63 28.63
N LYS A 528 20.71 -43.52 29.55
CA LYS A 528 19.73 -44.62 29.29
C LYS A 528 18.45 -44.13 28.60
N SER A 529 17.74 -43.17 29.19
CA SER A 529 16.49 -42.67 28.62
C SER A 529 16.70 -41.88 27.32
N THR A 530 17.87 -41.26 27.12
CA THR A 530 18.27 -40.67 25.83
C THR A 530 18.51 -41.75 24.77
N LEU A 531 19.07 -42.90 25.14
CA LEU A 531 19.23 -44.07 24.28
C LEU A 531 17.86 -44.67 23.91
N VAL A 532 16.88 -44.68 24.81
CA VAL A 532 15.48 -45.00 24.48
C VAL A 532 14.96 -44.05 23.40
N ASP A 533 15.04 -42.73 23.61
CA ASP A 533 14.59 -41.73 22.64
C ASP A 533 15.27 -41.96 21.26
N SER A 534 16.60 -42.16 21.21
CA SER A 534 17.32 -42.44 19.96
C SER A 534 16.86 -43.73 19.28
N ILE A 535 16.71 -44.83 20.02
CA ILE A 535 16.25 -46.11 19.47
C ILE A 535 14.84 -45.96 18.88
N VAL A 536 13.95 -45.22 19.54
CA VAL A 536 12.58 -44.99 19.03
C VAL A 536 12.60 -44.16 17.75
N ASN A 537 13.39 -43.09 17.68
CA ASN A 537 13.53 -42.31 16.43
C ASN A 537 14.13 -43.14 15.30
N PHE A 538 15.15 -43.96 15.59
CA PHE A 538 15.73 -44.88 14.62
C PHE A 538 14.69 -45.87 14.09
N ILE A 539 13.96 -46.54 14.98
CA ILE A 539 13.00 -47.60 14.63
C ILE A 539 11.79 -47.06 13.86
N LEU A 540 11.32 -45.88 14.22
CA LEU A 540 10.27 -45.16 13.48
C LEU A 540 10.80 -44.54 12.16
N ASN A 541 12.03 -44.86 11.77
CA ASN A 541 12.69 -44.47 10.53
C ASN A 541 12.75 -42.94 10.33
N VAL A 542 12.93 -42.19 11.43
CA VAL A 542 13.12 -40.73 11.38
C VAL A 542 14.45 -40.42 10.69
N GLN A 543 14.40 -39.51 9.72
CA GLN A 543 15.52 -39.07 8.89
C GLN A 543 16.13 -37.75 9.40
N TRP A 544 17.36 -37.45 8.97
CA TRP A 544 18.01 -36.18 9.27
C TRP A 544 17.13 -34.98 8.88
N ASN A 545 16.57 -35.03 7.67
CA ASN A 545 15.79 -33.94 7.09
C ASN A 545 14.40 -33.76 7.72
N ASP A 546 13.84 -34.76 8.40
CA ASP A 546 12.49 -34.66 8.99
C ASP A 546 12.40 -33.51 10.00
N PRO A 547 11.34 -32.68 9.98
CA PRO A 547 11.24 -31.47 10.80
C PRO A 547 11.04 -31.76 12.29
N PHE A 548 10.70 -33.00 12.65
CA PHE A 548 10.38 -33.43 14.01
C PHE A 548 11.36 -34.47 14.57
N ARG A 549 11.34 -34.63 15.90
CA ARG A 549 11.96 -35.71 16.65
C ARG A 549 11.01 -36.19 17.74
N PHE A 550 10.99 -37.49 18.00
CA PHE A 550 10.21 -38.07 19.08
C PHE A 550 10.98 -38.11 20.40
N ARG A 551 10.25 -38.00 21.49
CA ARG A 551 10.66 -38.29 22.87
C ARG A 551 9.60 -39.19 23.48
N VAL A 552 10.00 -40.15 24.30
CA VAL A 552 9.09 -41.16 24.84
C VAL A 552 8.69 -40.88 26.30
N ASN A 553 9.53 -40.15 27.04
CA ASN A 553 9.24 -39.71 28.40
C ASN A 553 9.65 -38.23 28.57
N PRO A 554 8.74 -37.31 28.96
CA PRO A 554 9.10 -35.91 29.16
C PRO A 554 9.94 -35.68 30.44
N GLU A 555 9.91 -36.60 31.41
CA GLU A 555 10.59 -36.48 32.70
C GLU A 555 12.10 -36.80 32.61
N SER A 556 12.59 -37.28 31.46
CA SER A 556 13.96 -37.80 31.26
C SER A 556 15.08 -36.76 31.26
N CYS A 557 14.76 -35.45 31.21
CA CYS A 557 15.77 -34.39 31.15
C CYS A 557 16.27 -33.92 32.52
N ASP A 558 15.37 -33.86 33.52
CA ASP A 558 15.64 -33.10 34.76
C ASP A 558 15.64 -33.96 36.03
N ASN A 559 15.17 -35.22 35.96
CA ASN A 559 15.08 -36.12 37.10
C ASN A 559 15.67 -37.50 36.78
N PRO A 560 16.39 -38.14 37.73
CA PRO A 560 16.75 -39.55 37.61
C PRO A 560 15.50 -40.43 37.48
N THR A 561 15.53 -41.40 36.57
CA THR A 561 14.46 -42.40 36.40
C THR A 561 14.22 -43.14 37.71
N LYS A 562 13.03 -42.98 38.30
CA LYS A 562 12.63 -43.64 39.58
C LYS A 562 11.75 -44.88 39.39
N LEU A 563 11.21 -45.08 38.20
CA LEU A 563 10.23 -46.12 37.86
C LEU A 563 10.81 -47.06 36.80
N VAL A 564 10.46 -48.35 36.83
CA VAL A 564 10.77 -49.25 35.71
C VAL A 564 9.71 -49.05 34.64
N THR A 565 10.12 -48.72 33.41
CA THR A 565 9.18 -48.38 32.32
C THR A 565 9.44 -49.26 31.10
N ALA A 566 8.43 -50.05 30.69
CA ALA A 566 8.42 -50.76 29.41
C ALA A 566 7.72 -49.93 28.32
N TYR A 567 8.47 -49.61 27.27
CA TYR A 567 8.00 -48.98 26.05
C TYR A 567 7.85 -50.07 24.97
N THR A 568 6.63 -50.48 24.67
CA THR A 568 6.33 -51.47 23.64
C THR A 568 5.88 -50.77 22.36
N ILE A 569 6.67 -50.90 21.30
CA ILE A 569 6.43 -50.36 19.96
C ILE A 569 5.99 -51.54 19.08
N HIS A 570 4.73 -51.55 18.67
CA HIS A 570 4.24 -52.56 17.75
C HIS A 570 4.72 -52.29 16.32
N TYR A 571 5.05 -53.36 15.61
CA TYR A 571 5.46 -53.27 14.21
C TYR A 571 4.37 -52.60 13.34
N VAL A 572 4.81 -51.66 12.50
CA VAL A 572 4.07 -51.08 11.39
C VAL A 572 4.95 -51.01 10.15
N ASP A 573 4.35 -51.13 8.98
CA ASP A 573 5.06 -51.05 7.70
C ASP A 573 5.76 -49.68 7.58
N GLY A 574 7.06 -49.69 7.27
CA GLY A 574 7.91 -48.48 7.24
C GLY A 574 8.89 -48.35 8.41
N MET A 575 8.75 -49.13 9.49
CA MET A 575 9.76 -49.22 10.55
C MET A 575 11.07 -49.83 10.06
N SER A 576 12.20 -49.38 10.63
CA SER A 576 13.55 -49.87 10.26
C SER A 576 13.87 -51.29 10.76
N VAL A 577 12.97 -51.92 11.53
CA VAL A 577 13.09 -53.31 12.01
C VAL A 577 11.79 -54.10 11.75
N PRO A 578 11.86 -55.39 11.36
CA PRO A 578 10.69 -56.18 10.93
C PRO A 578 9.88 -56.84 12.06
N TYR A 579 9.90 -56.27 13.27
CA TYR A 579 9.25 -56.84 14.46
C TYR A 579 8.81 -55.78 15.46
N SER A 580 7.98 -56.18 16.43
CA SER A 580 7.63 -55.33 17.57
C SER A 580 8.77 -55.33 18.59
N LEU A 581 9.06 -54.18 19.22
CA LEU A 581 10.12 -54.05 20.20
C LEU A 581 9.57 -53.59 21.55
N THR A 582 9.94 -54.25 22.64
CA THR A 582 9.81 -53.70 24.00
C THR A 582 11.17 -53.23 24.50
N ILE A 583 11.25 -52.00 24.99
CA ILE A 583 12.44 -51.45 25.66
C ILE A 583 12.10 -51.22 27.13
N ILE A 584 12.80 -51.88 28.04
CA ILE A 584 12.65 -51.73 29.49
C ILE A 584 13.73 -50.76 29.97
N ASP A 585 13.34 -49.52 30.26
CA ASP A 585 14.19 -48.53 30.93
C ASP A 585 14.10 -48.70 32.45
N THR A 586 15.25 -48.63 33.12
CA THR A 586 15.39 -48.93 34.55
C THR A 586 16.00 -47.76 35.32
N PRO A 587 15.75 -47.67 36.64
CA PRO A 587 16.43 -46.70 37.49
C PRO A 587 17.96 -46.74 37.37
N GLY A 588 18.58 -45.57 37.48
CA GLY A 588 20.04 -45.44 37.40
C GLY A 588 20.73 -45.73 38.72
N TYR A 589 21.72 -46.61 38.68
CA TYR A 589 22.57 -46.95 39.81
C TYR A 589 23.43 -45.73 40.17
N VAL A 590 23.46 -45.34 41.44
CA VAL A 590 24.17 -44.13 41.92
C VAL A 590 25.54 -44.50 42.48
N GLY A 591 25.78 -45.79 42.79
CA GLY A 591 27.01 -46.26 43.43
C GLY A 591 26.94 -46.22 44.96
N ASP A 592 25.76 -45.92 45.51
CA ASP A 592 25.39 -46.13 46.90
C ASP A 592 24.74 -47.52 47.05
N VAL A 593 25.21 -48.31 48.01
CA VAL A 593 24.83 -49.73 48.13
C VAL A 593 23.36 -49.91 48.46
N GLU A 594 22.81 -49.09 49.37
CA GLU A 594 21.40 -49.23 49.77
C GLU A 594 20.45 -48.83 48.64
N SER A 595 20.72 -47.71 47.98
CA SER A 595 19.97 -47.23 46.81
C SER A 595 20.04 -48.20 45.63
N ASP A 596 21.21 -48.76 45.35
CA ASP A 596 21.43 -49.68 44.22
C ASP A 596 20.79 -51.07 44.48
N ILE A 597 20.73 -51.52 45.74
CA ILE A 597 19.95 -52.72 46.12
C ILE A 597 18.45 -52.48 45.89
N GLN A 598 17.91 -51.32 46.26
CA GLN A 598 16.50 -50.97 46.00
C GLN A 598 16.20 -50.93 44.50
N ALA A 599 17.10 -50.35 43.69
CA ALA A 599 16.99 -50.37 42.22
C ALA A 599 17.02 -51.81 41.66
N THR A 600 17.92 -52.67 42.18
CA THR A 600 17.99 -54.09 41.79
C THR A 600 16.68 -54.82 42.13
N GLN A 601 16.14 -54.62 43.33
CA GLN A 601 14.87 -55.23 43.77
C GLN A 601 13.68 -54.74 42.93
N LEU A 602 13.64 -53.47 42.54
CA LEU A 602 12.61 -52.94 41.64
C LEU A 602 12.64 -53.60 40.27
N ILE A 603 13.83 -53.81 39.71
CA ILE A 603 13.99 -54.53 38.43
C ILE A 603 13.56 -56.00 38.59
N ALA A 604 13.97 -56.68 39.67
CA ALA A 604 13.56 -58.06 39.95
C ALA A 604 12.02 -58.20 40.07
N ASN A 605 11.39 -57.30 40.82
CA ASN A 605 9.95 -57.27 41.01
C ASN A 605 9.22 -56.97 39.68
N PHE A 606 9.75 -56.06 38.86
CA PHE A 606 9.20 -55.79 37.53
C PHE A 606 9.26 -57.03 36.62
N LEU A 607 10.40 -57.71 36.56
CA LEU A 607 10.59 -58.90 35.71
C LEU A 607 9.80 -60.13 36.19
N THR A 608 9.45 -60.20 37.47
CA THR A 608 8.66 -61.29 38.06
C THR A 608 7.17 -61.01 38.12
N HIS A 609 6.74 -59.75 38.00
CA HIS A 609 5.32 -59.35 38.00
C HIS A 609 4.52 -60.11 36.94
N GLU A 610 3.30 -60.53 37.29
CA GLU A 610 2.48 -61.43 36.46
C GLU A 610 2.26 -60.91 35.05
N LYS A 611 1.86 -59.63 34.92
CA LYS A 611 1.66 -59.00 33.60
C LYS A 611 2.95 -58.97 32.77
N SER A 612 4.11 -58.76 33.40
CA SER A 612 5.39 -58.71 32.70
C SER A 612 5.67 -60.03 32.01
N ARG A 613 5.55 -61.13 32.76
CA ARG A 613 5.71 -62.50 32.25
C ARG A 613 4.69 -62.88 31.18
N GLN A 614 3.46 -62.36 31.26
CA GLN A 614 2.43 -62.54 30.22
C GLN A 614 2.70 -61.73 28.95
N THR A 615 3.30 -60.53 29.07
CA THR A 615 3.44 -59.57 27.95
C THR A 615 4.75 -59.73 27.20
N TYR A 616 5.85 -59.97 27.93
CA TYR A 616 7.19 -60.22 27.40
C TYR A 616 7.79 -61.39 28.21
N PRO A 617 7.53 -62.65 27.81
CA PRO A 617 7.98 -63.83 28.56
C PRO A 617 9.50 -64.01 28.57
N THR A 618 10.22 -63.26 27.73
CA THR A 618 11.63 -63.43 27.42
C THR A 618 12.32 -62.09 27.24
N ILE A 619 13.60 -62.04 27.62
CA ILE A 619 14.53 -60.96 27.29
C ILE A 619 15.43 -61.46 26.17
N ASP A 620 15.64 -60.62 25.15
CA ASP A 620 16.38 -60.97 23.94
C ASP A 620 17.77 -60.31 23.90
N ALA A 621 17.96 -59.22 24.65
CA ALA A 621 19.27 -58.64 24.97
C ALA A 621 19.23 -57.77 26.23
N ILE A 622 20.34 -57.75 26.97
CA ILE A 622 20.61 -56.94 28.16
C ILE A 622 21.64 -55.87 27.76
N CYS A 623 21.21 -54.62 27.71
CA CYS A 623 22.02 -53.48 27.28
C CYS A 623 22.64 -52.78 28.49
N LEU A 624 23.96 -52.92 28.63
CA LEU A 624 24.77 -52.27 29.67
C LEU A 624 25.18 -50.87 29.20
N VAL A 625 24.47 -49.85 29.68
CA VAL A 625 24.62 -48.46 29.22
C VAL A 625 25.69 -47.74 30.04
N ALA A 626 26.83 -47.50 29.40
CA ALA A 626 28.00 -46.85 29.97
C ALA A 626 28.37 -45.57 29.20
N ASN A 627 28.95 -44.57 29.86
CA ASN A 627 29.43 -43.36 29.21
C ASN A 627 30.86 -43.58 28.67
N SER A 628 31.06 -43.47 27.35
CA SER A 628 32.35 -43.76 26.69
C SER A 628 33.50 -42.87 27.13
N ASN A 629 33.21 -41.68 27.67
CA ASN A 629 34.21 -40.69 28.08
C ASN A 629 34.71 -40.90 29.52
N MET A 630 34.12 -41.83 30.29
CA MET A 630 34.58 -42.15 31.64
C MET A 630 35.82 -43.06 31.59
N LYS A 631 36.92 -42.60 32.19
CA LYS A 631 38.22 -43.29 32.19
C LYS A 631 38.37 -44.40 33.24
N ILE A 632 37.40 -44.53 34.14
CA ILE A 632 37.38 -45.50 35.25
C ILE A 632 35.92 -45.92 35.43
N ALA A 633 35.66 -47.23 35.45
CA ALA A 633 34.36 -47.75 35.86
C ALA A 633 34.03 -47.27 37.30
N SER A 634 32.91 -46.56 37.46
CA SER A 634 32.45 -46.10 38.78
C SER A 634 31.93 -47.27 39.63
N SER A 635 31.84 -47.08 40.95
CA SER A 635 31.19 -48.06 41.85
C SER A 635 29.78 -48.42 41.35
N ALA A 636 29.03 -47.44 40.84
CA ALA A 636 27.75 -47.64 40.19
C ALA A 636 27.82 -48.61 38.99
N GLN A 637 28.85 -48.52 38.14
CA GLN A 637 29.02 -49.41 36.99
C GLN A 637 29.38 -50.84 37.41
N SER A 638 30.16 -51.01 38.48
CA SER A 638 30.41 -52.31 39.12
C SER A 638 29.13 -52.88 39.73
N ASN A 639 28.34 -52.07 40.44
CA ASN A 639 27.06 -52.49 41.02
C ASN A 639 26.07 -52.95 39.93
N VAL A 640 26.04 -52.30 38.76
CA VAL A 640 25.25 -52.75 37.61
C VAL A 640 25.70 -54.13 37.10
N ILE A 641 27.01 -54.38 37.01
CA ILE A 641 27.56 -55.69 36.60
C ILE A 641 27.12 -56.77 37.58
N GLU A 642 27.30 -56.56 38.89
CA GLU A 642 26.89 -57.52 39.91
C GLU A 642 25.36 -57.71 39.96
N ALA A 643 24.58 -56.64 39.73
CA ALA A 643 23.13 -56.73 39.60
C ALA A 643 22.70 -57.59 38.40
N VAL A 644 23.36 -57.49 37.23
CA VAL A 644 23.07 -58.37 36.09
C VAL A 644 23.42 -59.83 36.41
N LYS A 645 24.59 -60.09 37.00
CA LYS A 645 24.99 -61.44 37.44
C LYS A 645 23.99 -62.04 38.43
N PHE A 646 23.47 -61.22 39.35
CA PHE A 646 22.49 -61.62 40.36
C PHE A 646 21.10 -61.86 39.77
N LEU A 647 20.57 -60.89 39.00
CA LEU A 647 19.24 -60.96 38.38
C LEU A 647 19.12 -62.09 37.36
N PHE A 648 20.21 -62.47 36.70
CA PHE A 648 20.24 -63.52 35.68
C PHE A 648 21.10 -64.73 36.10
N ALA A 649 21.27 -64.94 37.41
CA ALA A 649 22.00 -66.07 37.96
C ALA A 649 21.42 -67.42 37.46
N GLY A 650 22.25 -68.24 36.82
CA GLY A 650 21.84 -69.52 36.22
C GLY A 650 21.35 -69.44 34.77
N CYS A 651 21.32 -68.24 34.17
CA CYS A 651 21.13 -68.06 32.73
C CYS A 651 22.47 -67.79 32.03
N ASP A 652 22.56 -68.09 30.73
CA ASP A 652 23.65 -67.58 29.88
C ASP A 652 23.39 -66.12 29.52
N TYR A 653 23.55 -65.23 30.50
CA TYR A 653 23.50 -63.78 30.25
C TYR A 653 24.73 -63.29 29.47
N ALA A 654 25.81 -64.07 29.41
CA ALA A 654 27.06 -63.66 28.79
C ALA A 654 26.94 -63.52 27.26
N SER A 655 26.18 -64.41 26.61
CA SER A 655 25.87 -64.32 25.17
C SER A 655 24.78 -63.28 24.82
N LYS A 656 24.14 -62.67 25.82
CA LYS A 656 23.01 -61.74 25.67
C LYS A 656 23.25 -60.37 26.31
N ALA A 657 24.39 -60.14 26.94
CA ALA A 657 24.77 -58.86 27.51
C ALA A 657 25.66 -58.09 26.55
N HIS A 658 25.21 -56.91 26.15
CA HIS A 658 25.88 -56.06 25.17
C HIS A 658 26.17 -54.69 25.79
N TRP A 659 27.38 -54.17 25.56
CA TRP A 659 27.71 -52.82 26.02
C TRP A 659 27.17 -51.75 25.07
N CYS A 660 26.47 -50.77 25.62
CA CYS A 660 25.93 -49.63 24.89
C CYS A 660 26.65 -48.36 25.37
N CYS A 661 27.72 -48.00 24.67
CA CYS A 661 28.59 -46.89 25.02
C CYS A 661 28.06 -45.57 24.46
N THR A 662 27.48 -44.73 25.33
CA THR A 662 26.90 -43.43 24.98
C THR A 662 27.96 -42.31 24.97
N PHE A 663 27.69 -41.23 24.21
CA PHE A 663 28.58 -40.07 24.04
C PHE A 663 29.88 -40.36 23.26
N ALA A 664 29.82 -41.36 22.36
CA ALA A 664 30.94 -41.91 21.62
C ALA A 664 31.33 -41.05 20.39
N SER A 665 32.06 -39.97 20.64
CA SER A 665 32.48 -39.02 19.60
C SER A 665 33.54 -39.60 18.63
N ASN A 666 34.44 -40.48 19.10
CA ASN A 666 35.63 -40.93 18.35
C ASN A 666 35.68 -42.45 18.07
N CYS A 667 35.20 -42.86 16.91
CA CYS A 667 35.03 -44.24 16.44
C CYS A 667 36.33 -44.97 16.04
N LYS A 668 37.44 -44.77 16.75
CA LYS A 668 38.76 -45.35 16.43
C LYS A 668 39.53 -45.88 17.64
N LYS A 669 38.91 -45.95 18.82
CA LYS A 669 39.47 -46.55 20.03
C LYS A 669 38.37 -47.25 20.81
N THR A 670 38.72 -48.35 21.47
CA THR A 670 37.91 -48.96 22.51
C THR A 670 37.42 -47.90 23.52
N PRO A 671 36.13 -47.87 23.87
CA PRO A 671 35.62 -46.95 24.88
C PRO A 671 36.39 -47.11 26.20
N ALA A 672 36.89 -46.01 26.76
CA ALA A 672 37.84 -46.03 27.88
C ALA A 672 37.29 -46.72 29.15
N VAL A 673 35.96 -46.74 29.30
CA VAL A 673 35.27 -47.45 30.38
C VAL A 673 35.46 -48.98 30.28
N LEU A 674 35.46 -49.54 29.07
CA LEU A 674 35.60 -50.99 28.84
C LEU A 674 37.04 -51.46 29.06
N GLU A 675 38.03 -50.62 28.78
CA GLU A 675 39.45 -50.92 29.05
C GLU A 675 39.72 -51.16 30.55
N THR A 676 38.83 -50.69 31.44
CA THR A 676 38.94 -50.84 32.90
C THR A 676 38.19 -52.05 33.46
N ILE A 677 37.45 -52.78 32.62
CA ILE A 677 36.65 -53.94 33.01
C ILE A 677 37.30 -55.18 32.38
N PRO A 678 37.97 -56.06 33.15
CA PRO A 678 38.54 -57.28 32.63
C PRO A 678 37.47 -58.20 32.00
N PRO A 679 37.70 -58.79 30.81
CA PRO A 679 36.78 -59.75 30.19
C PRO A 679 36.42 -60.95 31.08
N SER A 680 37.28 -61.29 32.04
CA SER A 680 37.06 -62.33 33.04
C SER A 680 36.05 -61.97 34.14
N ILE A 681 35.73 -60.68 34.32
CA ILE A 681 34.73 -60.20 35.28
C ILE A 681 33.36 -60.07 34.60
N PHE A 682 33.35 -59.64 33.34
CA PHE A 682 32.16 -59.53 32.51
C PHE A 682 32.55 -59.47 31.02
N PRO A 683 31.78 -60.04 30.07
CA PRO A 683 32.09 -59.93 28.64
C PRO A 683 32.17 -58.48 28.17
N THR A 684 33.26 -58.10 27.50
CA THR A 684 33.48 -56.73 26.96
C THR A 684 33.70 -56.70 25.45
N ASP A 685 33.86 -57.87 24.82
CA ASP A 685 34.29 -57.98 23.41
C ASP A 685 33.24 -57.42 22.43
N LEU A 686 31.95 -57.53 22.79
CA LEU A 686 30.83 -57.01 22.00
C LEU A 686 30.27 -55.72 22.61
N HIS A 687 30.54 -54.61 21.93
CA HIS A 687 30.07 -53.27 22.32
C HIS A 687 29.61 -52.46 21.11
N TYR A 688 28.69 -51.54 21.38
CA TYR A 688 28.07 -50.65 20.41
C TYR A 688 28.22 -49.20 20.87
N GLU A 689 28.65 -48.33 19.96
CA GLU A 689 28.85 -46.90 20.21
C GLU A 689 27.63 -46.09 19.76
N PHE A 690 27.08 -45.26 20.64
CA PHE A 690 25.90 -44.45 20.36
C PHE A 690 26.17 -42.96 20.60
N GLU A 691 26.29 -42.20 19.51
CA GLU A 691 26.42 -40.74 19.56
C GLU A 691 25.03 -40.09 19.62
N ASN A 692 24.49 -40.01 20.83
CA ASN A 692 23.12 -39.56 21.07
C ASN A 692 22.97 -38.04 21.20
N SER A 693 24.07 -37.27 21.20
CA SER A 693 23.99 -35.80 21.32
C SER A 693 23.36 -35.12 20.10
N ILE A 694 23.48 -35.74 18.91
CA ILE A 694 22.96 -35.18 17.65
C ILE A 694 21.43 -35.28 17.51
N LEU A 695 20.76 -36.18 18.26
CA LEU A 695 19.33 -36.49 18.09
C LEU A 695 18.42 -35.25 18.13
N PHE A 696 18.64 -34.39 19.13
CA PHE A 696 17.88 -33.16 19.36
C PHE A 696 18.71 -31.90 19.08
N ALA A 697 19.86 -32.02 18.40
CA ALA A 697 20.68 -30.88 18.04
C ALA A 697 19.94 -29.97 17.06
N PRO A 698 19.98 -28.64 17.23
CA PRO A 698 19.26 -27.75 16.34
C PRO A 698 19.90 -27.77 14.94
N LYS A 699 19.09 -27.98 13.90
CA LYS A 699 19.57 -27.76 12.53
C LYS A 699 19.66 -26.25 12.35
N ARG A 700 20.89 -25.72 12.23
CA ARG A 700 21.09 -24.27 12.11
C ARG A 700 20.54 -23.80 10.77
N ILE A 701 19.52 -22.96 10.82
CA ILE A 701 19.03 -22.20 9.67
C ILE A 701 20.16 -21.26 9.25
N ARG A 702 20.43 -21.17 7.94
CA ARG A 702 21.47 -20.29 7.37
C ARG A 702 21.32 -18.85 7.89
N SER A 703 22.17 -18.49 8.85
CA SER A 703 22.41 -17.08 9.19
C SER A 703 23.47 -16.51 8.26
N ILE A 704 23.51 -15.19 8.12
CA ILE A 704 24.34 -14.46 7.14
C ILE A 704 25.86 -14.63 7.40
N ASN A 705 26.27 -15.25 8.52
CA ASN A 705 27.66 -15.31 8.99
C ASN A 705 28.23 -16.73 9.26
N GLU A 706 27.55 -17.83 8.89
CA GLU A 706 28.08 -19.20 9.10
C GLU A 706 28.40 -19.91 7.77
N THR A 707 29.51 -20.66 7.71
CA THR A 707 29.99 -21.32 6.49
C THR A 707 29.20 -22.59 6.18
N GLN A 708 29.20 -23.00 4.90
CA GLN A 708 28.59 -24.24 4.39
C GLN A 708 29.06 -25.51 5.13
N GLU A 709 30.19 -25.44 5.83
CA GLU A 709 30.87 -26.56 6.50
C GLU A 709 30.13 -27.07 7.75
N ASP A 710 29.52 -26.19 8.56
CA ASP A 710 28.87 -26.58 9.82
C ASP A 710 27.60 -27.43 9.61
N TYR A 711 26.84 -27.15 8.55
CA TYR A 711 25.66 -27.95 8.17
C TYR A 711 26.07 -29.37 7.74
N VAL A 712 27.15 -29.47 6.96
CA VAL A 712 27.70 -30.76 6.49
C VAL A 712 28.21 -31.58 7.68
N LEU A 713 28.90 -30.97 8.64
CA LEU A 713 29.36 -31.64 9.85
C LEU A 713 28.20 -32.24 10.67
N GLY A 714 27.12 -31.48 10.88
CA GLY A 714 25.94 -31.97 11.61
C GLY A 714 25.31 -33.22 10.98
N GLN A 715 25.16 -33.20 9.65
CA GLN A 715 24.66 -34.35 8.89
C GLN A 715 25.61 -35.56 8.99
N MET A 716 26.93 -35.36 8.89
CA MET A 716 27.92 -36.44 9.03
C MET A 716 27.86 -37.12 10.41
N TYR A 717 27.60 -36.38 11.49
CA TYR A 717 27.41 -36.97 12.83
C TYR A 717 26.11 -37.77 12.92
N TRP A 718 25.02 -37.30 12.29
CA TRP A 718 23.76 -38.04 12.24
C TRP A 718 23.90 -39.35 11.47
N ASP A 719 24.46 -39.30 10.25
CA ASP A 719 24.59 -40.48 9.39
C ASP A 719 25.45 -41.56 10.06
N LYS A 720 26.57 -41.16 10.67
CA LYS A 720 27.42 -42.04 11.50
C LYS A 720 26.66 -42.65 12.69
N ALA A 721 25.83 -41.87 13.39
CA ALA A 721 25.03 -42.38 14.50
C ALA A 721 23.98 -43.40 14.01
N TRP A 722 23.28 -43.12 12.91
CA TRP A 722 22.29 -44.02 12.31
C TRP A 722 22.93 -45.29 11.73
N ASP A 723 24.15 -45.21 11.21
CA ASP A 723 24.92 -46.39 10.78
C ASP A 723 25.31 -47.29 11.95
N ASN A 724 25.65 -46.73 13.12
CA ASN A 724 25.87 -47.53 14.33
C ASN A 724 24.58 -48.24 14.78
N TYR A 725 23.42 -47.57 14.71
CA TYR A 725 22.12 -48.21 14.96
C TYR A 725 21.79 -49.30 13.91
N ARG A 726 22.03 -49.06 12.62
CA ARG A 726 21.91 -50.07 11.56
C ARG A 726 22.80 -51.28 11.84
N SER A 727 24.04 -51.06 12.26
CA SER A 727 24.98 -52.13 12.63
C SER A 727 24.46 -52.94 13.82
N PHE A 728 24.07 -52.28 14.93
CA PHE A 728 23.47 -52.93 16.10
C PHE A 728 22.25 -53.78 15.75
N PHE A 729 21.24 -53.19 15.10
CA PHE A 729 20.02 -53.92 14.77
C PHE A 729 20.25 -55.00 13.70
N SER A 730 21.16 -54.82 12.73
CA SER A 730 21.44 -55.88 11.75
C SER A 730 22.13 -57.11 12.38
N GLN A 731 23.09 -56.90 13.28
CA GLN A 731 23.72 -57.98 14.04
C GLN A 731 22.70 -58.67 14.95
N TRP A 732 21.94 -57.90 15.74
CA TRP A 732 20.93 -58.45 16.62
C TRP A 732 19.87 -59.25 15.84
N ASN A 733 19.48 -58.78 14.65
CA ASN A 733 18.55 -59.50 13.77
C ASN A 733 19.11 -60.85 13.28
N SER A 734 20.43 -60.98 13.11
CA SER A 734 21.09 -62.24 12.74
C SER A 734 21.32 -63.18 13.92
N ASP A 735 21.29 -62.70 15.16
CA ASP A 735 21.37 -63.55 16.34
C ASP A 735 20.12 -64.43 16.49
N GLU A 736 20.32 -65.72 16.74
CA GLU A 736 19.24 -66.63 17.08
C GLU A 736 18.54 -66.19 18.38
N SER A 737 17.20 -66.32 18.38
CA SER A 737 16.33 -66.03 19.52
C SER A 737 16.44 -67.12 20.59
N HIS A 738 17.62 -67.26 21.19
CA HIS A 738 17.84 -68.00 22.41
C HIS A 738 17.34 -67.16 23.60
N TRP A 739 16.29 -67.66 24.24
CA TRP A 739 15.51 -66.92 25.22
C TRP A 739 16.23 -66.80 26.58
N THR A 740 16.48 -65.58 27.06
CA THR A 740 16.83 -65.37 28.47
C THR A 740 15.54 -65.23 29.29
N VAL A 741 15.16 -66.30 29.99
CA VAL A 741 14.05 -66.28 30.95
C VAL A 741 14.59 -65.76 32.29
N PRO A 742 14.06 -64.66 32.87
CA PRO A 742 14.55 -64.18 34.15
C PRO A 742 14.31 -65.25 35.25
N PRO A 743 15.37 -65.65 35.99
CA PRO A 743 15.32 -66.75 36.94
C PRO A 743 14.30 -66.55 38.07
N ILE A 744 13.86 -67.67 38.63
CA ILE A 744 12.50 -67.84 39.13
C ILE A 744 12.41 -67.87 40.66
N ALA A 745 11.39 -67.17 41.19
CA ALA A 745 10.73 -67.34 42.49
C ALA A 745 11.51 -67.13 43.81
N ASP A 746 12.75 -67.58 43.98
CA ASP A 746 13.37 -67.64 45.32
C ASP A 746 13.98 -66.31 45.81
N VAL A 747 14.34 -65.39 44.90
CA VAL A 747 14.95 -64.10 45.25
C VAL A 747 13.95 -63.17 45.96
N ALA A 748 12.64 -63.28 45.69
CA ALA A 748 11.62 -62.44 46.33
C ALA A 748 11.38 -62.78 47.82
N ARG A 749 12.05 -63.80 48.37
CA ARG A 749 11.92 -64.23 49.78
C ARG A 749 13.19 -64.10 50.62
N ASN A 750 14.34 -63.85 50.01
CA ASN A 750 15.60 -63.63 50.73
C ASN A 750 16.09 -62.19 50.53
N PRO A 751 16.30 -61.41 51.61
CA PRO A 751 16.92 -60.09 51.48
C PRO A 751 18.34 -60.24 50.91
N VAL A 752 18.71 -59.30 50.04
CA VAL A 752 20.00 -59.28 49.33
C VAL A 752 21.13 -58.99 50.33
N CYS A 753 21.67 -60.04 50.94
CA CYS A 753 22.93 -59.98 51.69
C CYS A 753 24.10 -60.19 50.72
N ILE A 754 24.61 -59.10 50.13
CA ILE A 754 25.93 -59.10 49.50
C ILE A 754 26.96 -58.89 50.61
N CYS A 755 27.86 -59.86 50.78
CA CYS A 755 28.91 -59.79 51.80
C CYS A 755 29.88 -58.64 51.48
N SER A 756 30.15 -57.80 52.48
CA SER A 756 31.25 -56.84 52.44
C SER A 756 32.60 -57.56 52.59
N SER A 757 33.46 -57.48 51.58
CA SER A 757 34.88 -57.81 51.66
C SER A 757 35.71 -56.88 50.76
#